data_AF-A0A9N9U814-F1
#
_entry.id   AF-A0A9N9U814-F1
#
_cell.length_a   1.000
_cell.length_b   1.000
_cell.length_c   1.000
_cell.angle_alpha   90.00
_cell.angle_beta   90.00
_cell.angle_gamma   90.00
#
_symmetry.space_group_name_H-M   'P 1'
#
loop_
_entity.id
_entity.type
_entity.pdbx_description
1 polymer ?
#
loop_
_entity_poly.entity_id
_entity_poly.type
_entity_poly.pdbx_seq_one_letter_code
_entity_poly.pdbx_strand_id
1 'polypeptide(L)'
;MSSSLVHSRTQRVLVELEKSYATLQDVNEELRIVQADIYLASFKWNVLSCGLESSDRPEYWANTSGRSIWSFVRDEQKLKEWISRVHRGDLVSGDLLQLRESERKELQGLGDIKRDLEGIQHQLRQIINILSRPGLRSYNILDMPEEILCNIFEFVEDFPWEFHELWHFASKDIKNCRLTCQAFNRISSRFFLHSVPVGLTASSLSRFNEISSHPTISKGVHCVRAILRFYDTSLGDSLRAFILHNANMLRDRVQSIEEMKSWRYQKDVSEETGVRIVESLKEALACWHRVASDTQAQSLDDQDHPHLELLKATHERYQSLCAYQDEMWQSGRFLQAVATGVSRMPGAKAIFFHDWDLATPMRSSFYHSQDINEPLSEFMLQPMNYLTASDYRFRLRLCDMIAKLLVAVHHAGAWLERIDIRLSYVEFPSDLMPSPELRQQLPLAMQRLREFNFKCEGGFNGELTQDILYNIVGSCLDTGSLRKISIDMSSREPDKLCVGRVITSRHWQHLSKLFLYDVSFHFSELQLFVSRAPRSFSCAVMRCVYLLSGTWAEVLDTLREKPSIDDMVLTDPLGAECEDMSDEEMKRIFGRAKPLAPSQAELYILRQTSQNPLRDQQSLDQDAVDVESEDEMEAEQ
;
A
#
# COMPACT_ATOMS: atom_id res chain seq x y z
N MET A 1 -13.45 70.36 8.52
CA MET A 1 -12.53 69.82 9.55
C MET A 1 -12.87 68.39 10.01
N SER A 2 -14.10 67.87 9.88
CA SER A 2 -14.41 66.49 10.32
C SER A 2 -13.89 65.37 9.39
N SER A 3 -13.76 65.61 8.08
CA SER A 3 -13.31 64.59 7.12
C SER A 3 -11.83 64.19 7.26
N SER A 4 -10.91 65.12 7.54
CA SER A 4 -9.48 64.78 7.68
C SER A 4 -9.15 64.04 9.00
N LEU A 5 -9.96 64.27 10.05
CA LEU A 5 -9.86 63.54 11.32
C LEU A 5 -10.34 62.08 11.20
N VAL A 6 -11.36 61.82 10.37
CA VAL A 6 -11.83 60.46 10.08
C VAL A 6 -10.80 59.71 9.26
N HIS A 7 -10.25 60.32 8.21
CA HIS A 7 -9.23 59.71 7.36
C HIS A 7 -7.94 59.35 8.13
N SER A 8 -7.48 60.24 9.01
CA SER A 8 -6.31 59.98 9.88
C SER A 8 -6.55 58.84 10.88
N ARG A 9 -7.76 58.71 11.42
CA ARG A 9 -8.13 57.59 12.32
C ARG A 9 -8.19 56.26 11.57
N THR A 10 -8.78 56.22 10.37
CA THR A 10 -8.85 55.01 9.54
C THR A 10 -7.46 54.53 9.13
N GLN A 11 -6.57 55.44 8.72
CA GLN A 11 -5.17 55.12 8.39
C GLN A 11 -4.44 54.47 9.56
N ARG A 12 -4.66 54.98 10.78
CA ARG A 12 -4.01 54.47 11.99
C ARG A 12 -4.51 53.07 12.37
N VAL A 13 -5.81 52.80 12.21
CA VAL A 13 -6.39 51.47 12.45
C VAL A 13 -5.86 50.44 11.45
N LEU A 14 -5.69 50.82 10.18
CA LEU A 14 -5.11 49.94 9.15
C LEU A 14 -3.67 49.54 9.47
N VAL A 15 -2.82 50.48 9.86
CA VAL A 15 -1.42 50.20 10.23
C VAL A 15 -1.34 49.25 11.43
N GLU A 16 -2.21 49.40 12.43
CA GLU A 16 -2.23 48.50 13.60
C GLU A 16 -2.79 47.11 13.26
N LEU A 17 -3.74 47.02 12.32
CA LEU A 17 -4.24 45.75 11.79
C LEU A 17 -3.18 45.00 11.00
N GLU A 18 -2.44 45.68 10.13
CA GLU A 18 -1.34 45.10 9.35
C GLU A 18 -0.26 44.53 10.27
N LYS A 19 0.15 45.29 11.30
CA LYS A 19 1.09 44.80 12.32
C LYS A 19 0.55 43.58 13.06
N SER A 20 -0.70 43.64 13.54
CA SER A 20 -1.30 42.54 14.28
C SER A 20 -1.42 41.26 13.43
N TYR A 21 -1.68 41.41 12.12
CA TYR A 21 -1.76 40.28 11.19
C TYR A 21 -0.38 39.68 10.90
N ALA A 22 0.64 40.51 10.66
CA ALA A 22 2.01 40.06 10.50
C ALA A 22 2.48 39.28 11.75
N THR A 23 2.24 39.81 12.95
CA THR A 23 2.57 39.12 14.20
C THR A 23 1.77 37.82 14.37
N LEU A 24 0.52 37.77 13.94
CA LEU A 24 -0.28 36.54 13.97
C LEU A 24 0.28 35.47 13.02
N GLN A 25 0.79 35.86 11.85
CA GLN A 25 1.46 34.94 10.92
C GLN A 25 2.75 34.37 11.54
N ASP A 26 3.56 35.22 12.17
CA ASP A 26 4.78 34.79 12.87
C ASP A 26 4.44 33.80 13.99
N VAL A 27 3.45 34.11 14.83
CA VAL A 27 2.99 33.23 15.91
C VAL A 27 2.44 31.90 15.38
N ASN A 28 1.75 31.90 14.24
CA ASN A 28 1.26 30.66 13.62
C ASN A 28 2.40 29.79 13.10
N GLU A 29 3.44 30.38 12.52
CA GLU A 29 4.61 29.62 12.09
C GLU A 29 5.37 29.06 13.29
N GLU A 30 5.56 29.85 14.35
CA GLU A 30 6.15 29.38 15.61
C GLU A 30 5.32 28.25 16.26
N LEU A 31 3.99 28.34 16.25
CA LEU A 31 3.13 27.24 16.70
C LEU A 31 3.32 25.97 15.86
N ARG A 32 3.46 26.11 14.54
CA ARG A 32 3.71 24.99 13.63
C ARG A 32 5.04 24.31 13.95
N ILE A 33 6.07 25.11 14.23
CA ILE A 33 7.40 24.65 14.61
C ILE A 33 7.35 23.91 15.96
N VAL A 34 6.79 24.53 16.99
CA VAL A 34 6.65 23.92 18.32
C VAL A 34 5.84 22.62 18.25
N GLN A 35 4.80 22.57 17.42
CA GLN A 35 4.02 21.36 17.25
C GLN A 35 4.83 20.24 16.59
N ALA A 36 5.68 20.56 15.61
CA ALA A 36 6.61 19.62 15.00
C ALA A 36 7.64 19.10 16.02
N ASP A 37 8.16 19.96 16.90
CA ASP A 37 9.08 19.60 17.97
C ASP A 37 8.42 18.71 19.04
N ILE A 38 7.14 18.96 19.38
CA ILE A 38 6.35 18.10 20.28
C ILE A 38 6.18 16.70 19.67
N TYR A 39 5.89 16.60 18.36
CA TYR A 39 5.81 15.30 17.68
C TYR A 39 7.14 14.55 17.73
N LEU A 40 8.25 15.25 17.51
CA LEU A 40 9.58 14.69 17.57
C LEU A 40 9.92 14.17 18.97
N ALA A 41 9.71 14.98 20.01
CA ALA A 41 9.96 14.58 21.39
C ALA A 41 9.02 13.43 21.83
N SER A 42 7.76 13.42 21.38
CA SER A 42 6.82 12.31 21.62
C SER A 42 7.28 11.00 20.96
N PHE A 43 7.87 11.07 19.77
CA PHE A 43 8.45 9.91 19.10
C PHE A 43 9.67 9.38 19.84
N LYS A 44 10.63 10.25 20.20
CA LYS A 44 11.81 9.87 20.98
C LYS A 44 11.40 9.20 22.29
N TRP A 45 10.39 9.74 22.99
CA TRP A 45 9.80 9.14 24.17
C TRP A 45 9.26 7.73 23.90
N ASN A 46 8.51 7.53 22.81
CA ASN A 46 7.97 6.21 22.45
C ASN A 46 9.09 5.20 22.18
N VAL A 47 10.16 5.60 21.49
CA VAL A 47 11.35 4.75 21.25
C VAL A 47 12.02 4.35 22.56
N LEU A 48 12.10 5.26 23.54
CA LEU A 48 12.68 4.99 24.85
C LEU A 48 11.76 4.19 25.80
N SER A 49 10.47 4.04 25.46
CA SER A 49 9.44 3.49 26.38
C SER A 49 8.85 2.15 25.94
N CYS A 50 9.42 1.49 24.92
CA CYS A 50 8.96 0.18 24.44
C CYS A 50 8.77 -0.83 25.60
N GLY A 51 7.51 -1.10 25.96
CA GLY A 51 7.13 -2.11 26.96
C GLY A 51 6.50 -1.60 28.27
N LEU A 52 6.30 -0.29 28.46
CA LEU A 52 5.65 0.27 29.66
C LEU A 52 4.17 0.63 29.43
N GLU A 53 3.36 0.56 30.49
CA GLU A 53 1.91 0.77 30.46
C GLU A 53 1.50 2.20 30.09
N SER A 54 0.28 2.36 29.58
CA SER A 54 -0.27 3.63 29.07
C SER A 54 -0.37 4.78 30.10
N SER A 55 -0.19 4.50 31.39
CA SER A 55 -0.35 5.47 32.48
C SER A 55 0.80 6.46 32.64
N ASP A 56 1.98 6.19 32.06
CA ASP A 56 3.18 7.03 32.23
C ASP A 56 3.39 8.08 31.12
N ARG A 57 2.35 8.36 30.32
CA ARG A 57 2.44 9.32 29.21
C ARG A 57 2.54 10.77 29.71
N PRO A 58 3.47 11.59 29.18
CA PRO A 58 3.53 13.02 29.47
C PRO A 58 2.25 13.76 29.04
N GLU A 59 1.93 14.87 29.73
CA GLU A 59 0.71 15.68 29.55
C GLU A 59 0.54 16.25 28.12
N TYR A 60 1.64 16.45 27.38
CA TYR A 60 1.65 17.01 26.02
C TYR A 60 1.98 16.00 24.92
N TRP A 61 1.80 14.71 25.21
CA TRP A 61 2.10 13.64 24.26
C TRP A 61 1.22 13.71 23.00
N ALA A 62 1.86 13.62 21.84
CA ALA A 62 1.18 13.53 20.55
C ALA A 62 1.21 12.08 20.01
N ASN A 63 0.06 11.61 19.51
CA ASN A 63 0.00 10.28 18.91
C ASN A 63 0.75 10.24 17.58
N THR A 64 1.81 9.43 17.51
CA THR A 64 2.69 9.31 16.33
C THR A 64 2.33 8.12 15.43
N SER A 65 1.34 7.30 15.81
CA SER A 65 0.93 6.14 14.99
C SER A 65 0.35 6.59 13.65
N GLY A 66 1.00 6.22 12.54
CA GLY A 66 0.50 6.40 11.18
C GLY A 66 0.91 7.69 10.46
N ARG A 67 1.78 8.53 11.05
CA ARG A 67 2.32 9.72 10.40
C ARG A 67 3.82 9.58 10.12
N SER A 68 4.27 10.03 8.96
CA SER A 68 5.72 10.12 8.66
C SER A 68 6.34 11.20 9.54
N ILE A 69 7.23 10.82 10.46
CA ILE A 69 7.93 11.79 11.30
C ILE A 69 8.79 12.76 10.50
N TRP A 70 9.24 12.32 9.32
CA TRP A 70 10.17 13.05 8.45
C TRP A 70 9.59 14.36 7.89
N SER A 71 8.27 14.50 7.81
CA SER A 71 7.64 15.76 7.40
C SER A 71 7.71 16.88 8.44
N PHE A 72 8.16 16.57 9.66
CA PHE A 72 8.15 17.49 10.81
C PHE A 72 9.57 17.78 11.36
N VAL A 73 10.61 17.16 10.82
CA VAL A 73 11.96 17.26 11.38
C VAL A 73 12.77 18.33 10.65
N ARG A 74 13.18 19.39 11.38
CA ARG A 74 14.05 20.46 10.85
C ARG A 74 15.48 20.00 10.54
N ASP A 75 15.98 19.00 11.25
CA ASP A 75 17.35 18.49 11.13
C ASP A 75 17.33 16.95 11.11
N GLU A 76 17.12 16.41 9.91
CA GLU A 76 16.99 14.99 9.65
C GLU A 76 18.25 14.20 10.08
N GLN A 77 19.41 14.84 9.93
CA GLN A 77 20.71 14.23 10.21
C GLN A 77 20.94 14.03 11.71
N LYS A 78 20.63 15.03 12.55
CA LYS A 78 20.70 14.89 14.01
C LYS A 78 19.75 13.83 14.56
N LEU A 79 18.52 13.75 14.03
CA LEU A 79 17.58 12.70 14.45
C LEU A 79 18.09 11.31 14.04
N LYS A 80 18.60 11.17 12.82
CA LYS A 80 19.22 9.91 12.35
C LYS A 80 20.38 9.49 13.26
N GLU A 81 21.24 10.42 13.66
CA GLU A 81 22.34 10.18 14.58
C GLU A 81 21.85 9.74 15.97
N TRP A 82 20.90 10.47 16.56
CA TRP A 82 20.28 10.15 17.85
C TRP A 82 19.66 8.75 17.86
N ILE A 83 18.85 8.41 16.85
CA ILE A 83 18.23 7.09 16.71
C ILE A 83 19.31 5.99 16.69
N SER A 84 20.41 6.18 15.95
CA SER A 84 21.47 5.18 15.94
C SER A 84 22.24 5.05 17.24
N ARG A 85 22.39 6.12 18.02
CA ARG A 85 23.00 6.02 19.36
C ARG A 85 22.15 5.15 20.28
N VAL A 86 20.82 5.30 20.22
CA VAL A 86 19.88 4.49 21.00
C VAL A 86 19.88 3.02 20.55
N HIS A 87 19.93 2.76 19.24
CA HIS A 87 19.86 1.39 18.69
C HIS A 87 21.15 0.58 18.79
N ARG A 88 22.33 1.23 18.84
CA ARG A 88 23.62 0.54 19.00
C ARG A 88 23.84 -0.01 20.41
N GLY A 89 22.96 0.30 21.37
CA GLY A 89 23.16 -0.11 22.77
C GLY A 89 24.30 0.62 23.47
N ASP A 90 24.78 1.73 22.90
CA ASP A 90 25.88 2.56 23.43
C ASP A 90 25.51 3.25 24.78
N LEU A 91 24.30 3.03 25.30
CA LEU A 91 23.74 3.71 26.47
C LEU A 91 23.51 2.68 27.59
N VAL A 92 24.09 2.93 28.75
CA VAL A 92 23.89 2.10 29.95
C VAL A 92 22.49 2.37 30.52
N SER A 93 21.90 1.45 31.29
CA SER A 93 20.53 1.58 31.82
C SER A 93 20.28 2.90 32.61
N GLY A 94 21.33 3.46 33.23
CA GLY A 94 21.28 4.76 33.90
C GLY A 94 21.13 5.95 32.93
N ASP A 95 21.74 5.88 31.75
CA ASP A 95 21.69 6.93 30.73
C ASP A 95 20.29 6.99 30.08
N LEU A 96 19.63 5.84 29.92
CA LEU A 96 18.27 5.76 29.39
C LEU A 96 17.22 6.37 30.32
N LEU A 97 17.43 6.34 31.63
CA LEU A 97 16.55 7.02 32.59
C LEU A 97 16.75 8.55 32.56
N GLN A 98 18.00 9.01 32.46
CA GLN A 98 18.30 10.44 32.33
C GLN A 98 17.80 11.02 31.00
N LEU A 99 17.96 10.28 29.90
CA LEU A 99 17.42 10.67 28.60
C LEU A 99 15.90 10.74 28.60
N ARG A 100 15.21 9.78 29.23
CA ARG A 100 13.75 9.85 29.41
C ARG A 100 13.35 11.10 30.17
N GLU A 101 13.96 11.36 31.32
CA GLU A 101 13.64 12.54 32.11
C GLU A 101 13.95 13.86 31.36
N SER A 102 15.00 13.88 30.54
CA SER A 102 15.31 14.99 29.64
C SER A 102 14.21 15.23 28.60
N GLU A 103 13.77 14.18 27.90
CA GLU A 103 12.71 14.28 26.89
C GLU A 103 11.35 14.62 27.51
N ARG A 104 11.07 14.15 28.73
CA ARG A 104 9.88 14.56 29.50
C ARG A 104 9.91 16.05 29.82
N LYS A 105 11.06 16.58 30.27
CA LYS A 105 11.24 18.02 30.53
C LYS A 105 11.16 18.85 29.25
N GLU A 106 11.70 18.35 28.15
CA GLU A 106 11.59 18.98 26.83
C GLU A 106 10.12 19.05 26.38
N LEU A 107 9.37 17.95 26.48
CA LEU A 107 7.93 17.93 26.19
C LEU A 107 7.13 18.91 27.05
N GLN A 108 7.47 19.02 28.33
CA GLN A 108 6.83 19.96 29.23
C GLN A 108 7.14 21.41 28.85
N GLY A 109 8.40 21.72 28.57
CA GLY A 109 8.82 23.05 28.12
C GLY A 109 8.19 23.46 26.79
N LEU A 110 8.15 22.55 25.82
CA LEU A 110 7.47 22.77 24.53
C LEU A 110 5.95 22.95 24.70
N GLY A 111 5.34 22.19 25.63
CA GLY A 111 3.94 22.34 25.98
C GLY A 111 3.61 23.70 26.57
N ASP A 112 4.48 24.22 27.45
CA ASP A 112 4.33 25.56 28.02
C ASP A 112 4.51 26.66 26.95
N ILE A 113 5.52 26.54 26.08
CA ILE A 113 5.71 27.46 24.94
C ILE A 113 4.48 27.45 24.03
N LYS A 114 3.95 26.27 23.69
CA LYS A 114 2.73 26.13 22.90
C LYS A 114 1.56 26.87 23.56
N ARG A 115 1.36 26.67 24.86
CA ARG A 115 0.29 27.32 25.63
C ARG A 115 0.41 28.84 25.59
N ASP A 116 1.62 29.37 25.74
CA ASP A 116 1.89 30.81 25.69
C ASP A 116 1.62 31.38 24.30
N LEU A 117 2.09 30.71 23.25
CA LEU A 117 1.82 31.09 21.86
C LEU A 117 0.33 31.02 21.50
N GLU A 118 -0.39 30.00 21.98
CA GLU A 118 -1.86 29.91 21.84
C GLU A 118 -2.55 31.08 22.56
N GLY A 119 -2.03 31.49 23.73
CA GLY A 119 -2.47 32.69 24.45
C GLY A 119 -2.27 33.97 23.64
N ILE A 120 -1.08 34.17 23.07
CA ILE A 120 -0.76 35.31 22.19
C ILE A 120 -1.63 35.29 20.94
N GLN A 121 -1.76 34.13 20.28
CA GLN A 121 -2.62 33.94 19.12
C GLN A 121 -4.07 34.33 19.44
N HIS A 122 -4.57 33.91 20.60
CA HIS A 122 -5.92 34.26 21.06
C HIS A 122 -6.08 35.77 21.26
N GLN A 123 -5.14 36.43 21.94
CA GLN A 123 -5.16 37.88 22.15
C GLN A 123 -5.06 38.66 20.83
N LEU A 124 -4.18 38.27 19.92
CA LEU A 124 -4.07 38.87 18.59
C LEU A 124 -5.36 38.72 17.80
N ARG A 125 -5.99 37.54 17.83
CA ARG A 125 -7.31 37.34 17.23
C ARG A 125 -8.39 38.23 17.86
N GLN A 126 -8.36 38.44 19.17
CA GLN A 126 -9.27 39.38 19.84
C GLN A 126 -9.03 40.82 19.38
N ILE A 127 -7.77 41.28 19.32
CA ILE A 127 -7.39 42.62 18.86
C ILE A 127 -7.82 42.83 17.41
N ILE A 128 -7.48 41.88 16.52
CA ILE A 128 -7.89 41.90 15.11
C ILE A 128 -9.41 41.96 15.02
N ASN A 129 -10.14 41.16 15.80
CA ASN A 129 -11.60 41.19 15.82
C ASN A 129 -12.14 42.55 16.27
N ILE A 130 -11.60 43.16 17.33
CA ILE A 130 -12.04 44.47 17.83
C ILE A 130 -11.77 45.56 16.79
N LEU A 131 -10.57 45.57 16.19
CA LEU A 131 -10.15 46.60 15.24
C LEU A 131 -10.84 46.47 13.87
N SER A 132 -11.16 45.25 13.45
CA SER A 132 -11.73 44.97 12.13
C SER A 132 -13.26 44.88 12.10
N ARG A 133 -13.92 44.47 13.20
CA ARG A 133 -15.39 44.31 13.27
C ARG A 133 -16.21 45.56 12.92
N PRO A 134 -15.78 46.81 13.24
CA PRO A 134 -16.56 47.98 12.84
C PRO A 134 -16.61 48.22 11.32
N GLY A 135 -15.70 47.61 10.54
CA GLY A 135 -15.61 47.78 9.08
C GLY A 135 -15.78 46.50 8.26
N LEU A 136 -15.71 45.31 8.87
CA LEU A 136 -15.86 44.04 8.18
C LEU A 136 -17.28 43.50 8.29
N ARG A 137 -17.87 43.15 7.15
CA ARG A 137 -18.99 42.20 7.10
C ARG A 137 -18.51 40.90 7.78
N SER A 138 -19.27 40.37 8.73
CA SER A 138 -18.96 39.08 9.36
C SER A 138 -18.98 38.00 8.28
N TYR A 139 -17.80 37.57 7.81
CA TYR A 139 -17.66 36.41 6.93
C TYR A 139 -17.71 35.15 7.79
N ASN A 140 -18.80 34.40 7.66
CA ASN A 140 -18.91 33.06 8.20
C ASN A 140 -18.16 32.08 7.29
N ILE A 141 -17.88 30.87 7.79
CA ILE A 141 -17.26 29.81 6.99
C ILE A 141 -18.04 29.50 5.69
N LEU A 142 -19.36 29.74 5.69
CA LEU A 142 -20.22 29.57 4.52
C LEU A 142 -20.11 30.69 3.49
N ASP A 143 -19.49 31.81 3.85
CA ASP A 143 -19.21 32.91 2.93
C ASP A 143 -17.86 32.72 2.20
N MET A 144 -17.11 31.65 2.52
CA MET A 144 -15.88 31.31 1.80
C MET A 144 -16.18 30.73 0.41
N PRO A 145 -15.32 31.00 -0.60
CA PRO A 145 -15.39 30.32 -1.89
C PRO A 145 -15.33 28.79 -1.72
N GLU A 146 -16.00 28.06 -2.61
CA GLU A 146 -16.05 26.59 -2.55
C GLU A 146 -14.65 25.98 -2.65
N GLU A 147 -13.75 26.59 -3.41
CA GLU A 147 -12.37 26.18 -3.60
C GLU A 147 -11.61 26.17 -2.27
N ILE A 148 -11.82 27.18 -1.43
CA ILE A 148 -11.19 27.26 -0.11
C ILE A 148 -11.75 26.18 0.81
N LEU A 149 -13.06 25.97 0.81
CA LEU A 149 -13.68 24.89 1.57
C LEU A 149 -13.20 23.50 1.08
N CYS A 150 -12.96 23.33 -0.22
CA CYS A 150 -12.37 22.10 -0.76
C CYS A 150 -10.98 21.86 -0.17
N ASN A 151 -10.09 22.86 -0.20
CA ASN A 151 -8.74 22.73 0.35
C ASN A 151 -8.76 22.44 1.85
N ILE A 152 -9.72 23.00 2.59
CA ILE A 152 -9.91 22.70 4.02
C ILE A 152 -10.31 21.23 4.20
N PHE A 153 -11.27 20.73 3.41
CA PHE A 153 -11.69 19.32 3.55
C PHE A 153 -10.61 18.35 3.09
N GLU A 154 -9.84 18.69 2.06
CA GLU A 154 -8.66 17.94 1.63
C GLU A 154 -7.61 17.86 2.74
N PHE A 155 -7.39 18.96 3.47
CA PHE A 155 -6.53 18.96 4.65
C PHE A 155 -7.11 18.11 5.80
N VAL A 156 -8.42 18.19 6.06
CA VAL A 156 -9.11 17.42 7.11
C VAL A 156 -9.16 15.93 6.80
N GLU A 157 -9.18 15.57 5.53
CA GLU A 157 -9.17 14.18 5.10
C GLU A 157 -7.88 13.46 5.51
N ASP A 158 -6.74 14.18 5.57
CA ASP A 158 -5.43 13.76 6.10
C ASP A 158 -4.91 12.42 5.54
N PHE A 159 -5.42 11.98 4.37
CA PHE A 159 -4.95 10.76 3.72
C PHE A 159 -3.78 11.07 2.80
N PRO A 160 -2.59 10.48 3.02
CA PRO A 160 -1.51 10.60 2.06
C PRO A 160 -1.94 9.88 0.78
N TRP A 161 -2.02 10.63 -0.32
CA TRP A 161 -2.39 10.17 -1.66
C TRP A 161 -1.58 8.95 -2.13
N GLU A 162 -0.42 8.71 -1.51
CA GLU A 162 0.54 7.67 -1.81
C GLU A 162 0.13 6.29 -1.28
N PHE A 163 -0.75 6.22 -0.27
CA PHE A 163 -1.20 4.96 0.34
C PHE A 163 -2.60 4.57 -0.14
N HIS A 164 -2.69 4.12 -1.39
CA HIS A 164 -3.96 3.74 -2.04
C HIS A 164 -4.76 2.66 -1.30
N GLU A 165 -4.09 1.83 -0.50
CA GLU A 165 -4.68 0.80 0.35
C GLU A 165 -5.59 1.39 1.44
N LEU A 166 -5.40 2.67 1.78
CA LEU A 166 -6.21 3.37 2.77
C LEU A 166 -7.41 4.11 2.16
N TRP A 167 -7.51 4.21 0.84
CA TRP A 167 -8.58 4.93 0.12
C TRP A 167 -9.98 4.32 0.28
N HIS A 168 -10.08 3.22 1.01
CA HIS A 168 -11.33 2.55 1.35
C HIS A 168 -11.98 3.15 2.61
N PHE A 169 -11.21 3.90 3.41
CA PHE A 169 -11.69 4.48 4.66
C PHE A 169 -12.12 5.93 4.44
N ALA A 170 -13.42 6.20 4.53
CA ALA A 170 -13.89 7.57 4.65
C ALA A 170 -13.46 8.12 6.02
N SER A 171 -12.71 9.23 6.04
CA SER A 171 -12.31 9.90 7.28
C SER A 171 -13.55 10.19 8.14
N LYS A 172 -13.48 9.86 9.43
CA LYS A 172 -14.59 10.10 10.38
C LYS A 172 -14.97 11.58 10.39
N ASP A 173 -13.99 12.45 10.23
CA ASP A 173 -14.19 13.89 10.21
C ASP A 173 -14.94 14.35 8.97
N ILE A 174 -14.62 13.78 7.79
CA ILE A 174 -15.40 14.04 6.57
C ILE A 174 -16.85 13.59 6.74
N LYS A 175 -17.11 12.45 7.40
CA LYS A 175 -18.49 12.02 7.72
C LYS A 175 -19.21 13.06 8.57
N ASN A 176 -18.55 13.56 9.61
CA ASN A 176 -19.12 14.57 10.51
C ASN A 176 -19.36 15.91 9.78
N CYS A 177 -18.42 16.35 8.93
CA CYS A 177 -18.57 17.55 8.11
C CYS A 177 -19.82 17.46 7.22
N ARG A 178 -20.08 16.31 6.61
CA ARG A 178 -21.26 16.10 5.75
C ARG A 178 -22.59 16.27 6.49
N LEU A 179 -22.60 16.06 7.80
CA LEU A 179 -23.80 16.17 8.65
C LEU A 179 -24.00 17.59 9.20
N THR A 180 -23.05 18.51 9.00
CA THR A 180 -23.09 19.84 9.62
C THR A 180 -24.12 20.77 8.95
N CYS A 181 -24.08 20.90 7.62
CA CYS A 181 -25.05 21.69 6.86
C CYS A 181 -25.05 21.29 5.37
N GLN A 182 -25.99 21.81 4.57
CA GLN A 182 -26.11 21.48 3.14
C GLN A 182 -24.87 21.87 2.32
N ALA A 183 -24.27 23.03 2.59
CA ALA A 183 -23.07 23.48 1.89
C ALA A 183 -21.89 22.54 2.16
N PHE A 184 -21.69 22.17 3.42
CA PHE A 184 -20.65 21.23 3.82
C PHE A 184 -20.93 19.86 3.24
N ASN A 185 -22.17 19.38 3.31
CA ASN A 185 -22.57 18.13 2.68
C ASN A 185 -22.19 18.09 1.20
N ARG A 186 -22.57 19.13 0.44
CA ARG A 186 -22.28 19.23 -0.99
C ARG A 186 -20.79 19.20 -1.31
N ILE A 187 -19.98 19.93 -0.55
CA ILE A 187 -18.54 20.07 -0.81
C ILE A 187 -17.77 18.85 -0.29
N SER A 188 -17.98 18.46 0.98
CA SER A 188 -17.24 17.37 1.63
C SER A 188 -17.61 15.97 1.12
N SER A 189 -18.78 15.81 0.47
CA SER A 189 -19.16 14.51 -0.13
C SER A 189 -18.19 14.01 -1.20
N ARG A 190 -17.37 14.89 -1.82
CA ARG A 190 -16.33 14.49 -2.78
C ARG A 190 -15.11 13.82 -2.13
N PHE A 191 -14.92 14.00 -0.82
CA PHE A 191 -13.84 13.41 -0.03
C PHE A 191 -14.34 12.19 0.76
N PHE A 192 -15.56 11.73 0.48
CA PHE A 192 -16.14 10.62 1.22
C PHE A 192 -15.68 9.26 0.68
N LEU A 193 -15.44 9.15 -0.63
CA LEU A 193 -15.17 7.87 -1.26
C LEU A 193 -14.23 8.04 -2.45
N HIS A 194 -12.94 7.73 -2.23
CA HIS A 194 -11.93 7.78 -3.28
C HIS A 194 -11.83 6.51 -4.10
N SER A 195 -12.26 5.37 -3.55
CA SER A 195 -12.19 4.15 -4.30
C SER A 195 -13.32 3.17 -4.05
N VAL A 196 -13.83 2.62 -5.15
CA VAL A 196 -15.03 1.78 -5.18
C VAL A 196 -14.65 0.37 -5.63
N PRO A 197 -14.84 -0.66 -4.79
CA PRO A 197 -14.69 -2.04 -5.23
C PRO A 197 -15.91 -2.46 -6.03
N VAL A 198 -15.68 -3.19 -7.13
CA VAL A 198 -16.70 -3.78 -7.97
C VAL A 198 -16.35 -5.23 -8.30
N GLY A 199 -17.16 -6.16 -7.80
CA GLY A 199 -17.06 -7.58 -8.09
C GLY A 199 -18.18 -8.06 -9.02
N LEU A 200 -18.03 -9.28 -9.53
CA LEU A 200 -18.98 -9.98 -10.40
C LEU A 200 -20.21 -10.50 -9.65
N THR A 201 -20.83 -9.66 -8.81
CA THR A 201 -22.07 -9.99 -8.10
C THR A 201 -23.12 -8.91 -8.34
N ALA A 202 -24.40 -9.31 -8.33
CA ALA A 202 -25.52 -8.39 -8.55
C ALA A 202 -25.52 -7.22 -7.55
N SER A 203 -25.27 -7.53 -6.27
CA SER A 203 -25.21 -6.52 -5.21
C SER A 203 -24.04 -5.55 -5.39
N SER A 204 -22.87 -6.05 -5.79
CA SER A 204 -21.70 -5.20 -6.03
C SER A 204 -21.90 -4.27 -7.22
N LEU A 205 -22.48 -4.77 -8.32
CA LEU A 205 -22.76 -3.95 -9.50
C LEU A 205 -23.87 -2.93 -9.26
N SER A 206 -24.92 -3.31 -8.54
CA SER A 206 -25.99 -2.36 -8.17
C SER A 206 -25.43 -1.20 -7.35
N ARG A 207 -24.61 -1.49 -6.33
CA ARG A 207 -23.94 -0.48 -5.53
C ARG A 207 -22.99 0.38 -6.35
N PHE A 208 -22.20 -0.23 -7.24
CA PHE A 208 -21.31 0.51 -8.13
C PHE A 208 -22.09 1.47 -9.05
N ASN A 209 -23.21 1.02 -9.63
CA ASN A 209 -24.07 1.84 -10.48
C ASN A 209 -24.68 3.01 -9.71
N GLU A 210 -25.15 2.79 -8.48
CA GLU A 210 -25.65 3.83 -7.59
C GLU A 210 -24.57 4.90 -7.32
N ILE A 211 -23.35 4.48 -6.97
CA ILE A 211 -22.23 5.39 -6.69
C ILE A 211 -21.83 6.16 -7.94
N SER A 212 -21.70 5.48 -9.09
CA SER A 212 -21.30 6.09 -10.37
C SER A 212 -22.29 7.14 -10.87
N SER A 213 -23.57 6.98 -10.53
CA SER A 213 -24.64 7.88 -10.96
C SER A 213 -24.91 8.98 -9.92
N HIS A 214 -24.28 8.90 -8.75
CA HIS A 214 -24.50 9.84 -7.66
C HIS A 214 -23.89 11.22 -8.00
N PRO A 215 -24.65 12.34 -7.98
CA PRO A 215 -24.19 13.64 -8.48
C PRO A 215 -22.95 14.26 -7.81
N THR A 216 -22.73 13.96 -6.52
CA THR A 216 -21.60 14.49 -5.75
C THR A 216 -20.52 13.43 -5.46
N ILE A 217 -20.90 12.24 -4.99
CA ILE A 217 -19.96 11.17 -4.62
C ILE A 217 -19.13 10.69 -5.83
N SER A 218 -19.74 10.52 -7.01
CA SER A 218 -19.02 10.08 -8.22
C SER A 218 -17.83 10.96 -8.59
N LYS A 219 -17.90 12.26 -8.29
CA LYS A 219 -16.82 13.23 -8.54
C LYS A 219 -15.62 13.04 -7.62
N GLY A 220 -15.82 12.39 -6.48
CA GLY A 220 -14.79 12.08 -5.49
C GLY A 220 -14.04 10.77 -5.72
N VAL A 221 -14.56 9.92 -6.60
CA VAL A 221 -13.97 8.61 -6.89
C VAL A 221 -12.78 8.80 -7.83
N HIS A 222 -11.61 8.35 -7.36
CA HIS A 222 -10.35 8.38 -8.09
C HIS A 222 -9.95 7.01 -8.65
N CYS A 223 -10.40 5.94 -8.02
CA CYS A 223 -10.02 4.57 -8.36
C CYS A 223 -11.21 3.61 -8.35
N VAL A 224 -11.34 2.80 -9.39
CA VAL A 224 -12.25 1.64 -9.40
C VAL A 224 -11.44 0.37 -9.21
N ARG A 225 -11.80 -0.48 -8.24
CA ARG A 225 -11.14 -1.77 -8.01
C ARG A 225 -11.99 -2.90 -8.54
N ALA A 226 -11.59 -3.49 -9.65
CA ALA A 226 -12.20 -4.70 -10.19
C ALA A 226 -11.74 -5.92 -9.37
N ILE A 227 -12.69 -6.58 -8.70
CA ILE A 227 -12.42 -7.76 -7.88
C ILE A 227 -12.55 -9.01 -8.76
N LEU A 228 -11.44 -9.74 -8.90
CA LEU A 228 -11.26 -10.88 -9.81
C LEU A 228 -11.60 -12.25 -9.18
N ARG A 229 -12.24 -12.27 -8.01
CA ARG A 229 -12.64 -13.52 -7.36
C ARG A 229 -13.73 -14.24 -8.15
N PHE A 230 -13.68 -15.57 -8.14
CA PHE A 230 -14.57 -16.40 -8.94
C PHE A 230 -15.20 -17.56 -8.17
N TYR A 231 -16.24 -18.15 -8.75
CA TYR A 231 -16.88 -19.38 -8.31
C TYR A 231 -16.50 -20.50 -9.28
N ASP A 232 -16.06 -21.63 -8.76
CA ASP A 232 -15.65 -22.76 -9.57
C ASP A 232 -16.84 -23.68 -9.87
N THR A 233 -17.01 -24.03 -11.15
CA THR A 233 -18.13 -24.85 -11.60
C THR A 233 -18.09 -26.27 -11.04
N SER A 234 -16.91 -26.85 -10.78
CA SER A 234 -16.82 -28.19 -10.21
C SER A 234 -17.39 -28.27 -8.79
N LEU A 235 -17.27 -27.17 -8.03
CA LEU A 235 -17.91 -27.04 -6.72
C LEU A 235 -19.43 -26.83 -6.86
N GLY A 236 -19.87 -26.10 -7.88
CA GLY A 236 -21.29 -25.97 -8.21
C GLY A 236 -21.93 -27.30 -8.60
N ASP A 237 -21.24 -28.13 -9.38
CA ASP A 237 -21.78 -29.37 -9.94
C ASP A 237 -21.81 -30.53 -8.93
N SER A 238 -20.97 -30.47 -7.89
CA SER A 238 -20.82 -31.56 -6.92
C SER A 238 -20.93 -31.05 -5.48
N LEU A 239 -22.06 -31.38 -4.83
CA LEU A 239 -22.26 -31.11 -3.40
C LEU A 239 -21.13 -31.72 -2.57
N ARG A 240 -20.66 -32.92 -2.92
CA ARG A 240 -19.54 -33.56 -2.23
C ARG A 240 -18.25 -32.74 -2.37
N ALA A 241 -17.89 -32.35 -3.58
CA ALA A 241 -16.67 -31.54 -3.79
C ALA A 241 -16.75 -30.21 -3.04
N PHE A 242 -17.93 -29.57 -3.05
CA PHE A 242 -18.23 -28.36 -2.28
C PHE A 242 -18.00 -28.58 -0.77
N ILE A 243 -18.53 -29.66 -0.20
CA ILE A 243 -18.35 -29.97 1.23
C ILE A 243 -16.88 -30.23 1.56
N LEU A 244 -16.17 -31.06 0.78
CA LEU A 244 -14.76 -31.37 1.05
C LEU A 244 -13.88 -30.11 0.98
N HIS A 245 -14.08 -29.27 -0.04
CA HIS A 245 -13.34 -28.03 -0.18
C HIS A 245 -13.54 -27.11 1.03
N ASN A 246 -14.80 -26.86 1.39
CA ASN A 246 -15.13 -25.99 2.51
C ASN A 246 -14.69 -26.57 3.86
N ALA A 247 -14.69 -27.90 4.03
CA ALA A 247 -14.16 -28.55 5.22
C ALA A 247 -12.64 -28.33 5.35
N ASN A 248 -11.88 -28.47 4.25
CA ASN A 248 -10.44 -28.20 4.28
C ASN A 248 -10.16 -26.71 4.58
N MET A 249 -10.86 -25.79 3.92
CA MET A 249 -10.74 -24.35 4.19
C MET A 249 -11.11 -24.00 5.65
N LEU A 250 -12.17 -24.62 6.19
CA LEU A 250 -12.58 -24.41 7.58
C LEU A 250 -11.54 -24.97 8.56
N ARG A 251 -10.92 -26.11 8.26
CA ARG A 251 -9.84 -26.69 9.07
C ARG A 251 -8.67 -25.72 9.20
N ASP A 252 -8.17 -25.20 8.09
CA ASP A 252 -7.05 -24.25 8.08
C ASP A 252 -7.42 -22.97 8.86
N ARG A 253 -8.68 -22.53 8.71
CA ARG A 253 -9.19 -21.37 9.44
C ARG A 253 -9.28 -21.61 10.95
N VAL A 254 -9.78 -22.76 11.38
CA VAL A 254 -9.86 -23.15 12.79
C VAL A 254 -8.45 -23.23 13.39
N GLN A 255 -7.52 -23.89 12.70
CA GLN A 255 -6.13 -23.98 13.14
C GLN A 255 -5.49 -22.59 13.31
N SER A 256 -5.64 -21.71 12.32
CA SER A 256 -5.15 -20.33 12.40
C SER A 256 -5.76 -19.56 13.56
N ILE A 257 -7.07 -19.69 13.79
CA ILE A 257 -7.77 -19.04 14.90
C ILE A 257 -7.20 -19.52 16.25
N GLU A 258 -6.95 -20.82 16.41
CA GLU A 258 -6.40 -21.41 17.63
C GLU A 258 -4.96 -21.02 17.90
N GLU A 259 -4.08 -21.16 16.91
CA GLU A 259 -2.65 -20.88 17.03
C GLU A 259 -2.40 -19.41 17.35
N MET A 260 -3.11 -18.51 16.65
CA MET A 260 -2.97 -17.07 16.84
C MET A 260 -3.84 -16.53 17.98
N LYS A 261 -4.72 -17.36 18.54
CA LYS A 261 -5.77 -16.95 19.50
C LYS A 261 -6.48 -15.69 19.03
N SER A 262 -6.91 -15.66 17.77
CA SER A 262 -7.30 -14.42 17.08
C SER A 262 -8.46 -13.67 17.74
N TRP A 263 -9.26 -14.35 18.55
CA TRP A 263 -10.31 -13.74 19.37
C TRP A 263 -9.79 -12.74 20.41
N ARG A 264 -8.54 -12.90 20.89
CA ARG A 264 -7.93 -11.97 21.86
C ARG A 264 -7.69 -10.56 21.29
N TYR A 265 -7.67 -10.44 19.97
CA TYR A 265 -7.57 -9.15 19.28
C TYR A 265 -8.92 -8.46 19.09
N GLN A 266 -10.04 -9.15 19.41
CA GLN A 266 -11.37 -8.58 19.33
C GLN A 266 -11.73 -7.91 20.67
N LYS A 267 -12.06 -6.62 20.63
CA LYS A 267 -12.31 -5.82 21.85
C LYS A 267 -13.46 -6.33 22.71
N ASP A 268 -14.43 -7.01 22.09
CA ASP A 268 -15.69 -7.41 22.73
C ASP A 268 -15.85 -8.93 22.88
N VAL A 269 -14.77 -9.72 22.77
CA VAL A 269 -14.82 -11.18 22.81
C VAL A 269 -14.05 -11.70 24.03
N SER A 270 -14.76 -12.36 24.96
CA SER A 270 -14.12 -13.02 26.11
C SER A 270 -13.37 -14.28 25.67
N GLU A 271 -12.36 -14.71 26.44
CA GLU A 271 -11.63 -15.97 26.19
C GLU A 271 -12.60 -17.16 26.12
N GLU A 272 -13.57 -17.23 27.03
CA GLU A 272 -14.62 -18.26 27.04
C GLU A 272 -15.46 -18.27 25.76
N THR A 273 -15.81 -17.09 25.24
CA THR A 273 -16.57 -16.96 23.99
C THR A 273 -15.74 -17.40 22.79
N GLY A 274 -14.45 -17.01 22.76
CA GLY A 274 -13.51 -17.43 21.72
C GLY A 274 -13.33 -18.95 21.66
N VAL A 275 -13.10 -19.58 22.82
CA VAL A 275 -12.95 -21.04 22.94
C VAL A 275 -14.22 -21.76 22.50
N ARG A 276 -15.40 -21.34 23.00
CA ARG A 276 -16.69 -21.93 22.62
C ARG A 276 -16.92 -21.89 21.11
N ILE A 277 -16.61 -20.77 20.46
CA ILE A 277 -16.75 -20.64 19.00
C ILE A 277 -15.84 -21.61 18.27
N VAL A 278 -14.58 -21.73 18.69
CA VAL A 278 -13.64 -22.69 18.10
C VAL A 278 -14.13 -24.13 18.25
N GLU A 279 -14.65 -24.50 19.42
CA GLU A 279 -15.25 -25.82 19.66
C GLU A 279 -16.43 -26.07 18.71
N SER A 280 -17.35 -25.11 18.57
CA SER A 280 -18.47 -25.21 17.63
C SER A 280 -18.02 -25.31 16.16
N LEU A 281 -16.95 -24.62 15.76
CA LEU A 281 -16.38 -24.76 14.40
C LEU A 281 -15.76 -26.15 14.19
N LYS A 282 -15.12 -26.72 15.22
CA LYS A 282 -14.57 -28.09 15.17
C LYS A 282 -15.67 -29.14 15.08
N GLU A 283 -16.79 -28.95 15.78
CA GLU A 283 -17.96 -29.81 15.69
C GLU A 283 -18.56 -29.79 14.27
N ALA A 284 -18.75 -28.59 13.71
CA ALA A 284 -19.21 -28.43 12.34
C ALA A 284 -18.25 -29.09 11.34
N LEU A 285 -16.94 -28.88 11.49
CA LEU A 285 -15.91 -29.50 10.66
C LEU A 285 -15.97 -31.05 10.73
N ALA A 286 -16.12 -31.61 11.92
CA ALA A 286 -16.23 -33.05 12.11
C ALA A 286 -17.49 -33.61 11.43
N CYS A 287 -18.62 -32.91 11.53
CA CYS A 287 -19.85 -33.23 10.82
C CYS A 287 -19.63 -33.22 9.30
N TRP A 288 -19.02 -32.17 8.75
CA TRP A 288 -18.79 -32.05 7.31
C TRP A 288 -17.91 -33.18 6.77
N HIS A 289 -16.91 -33.63 7.53
CA HIS A 289 -16.10 -34.79 7.16
C HIS A 289 -16.89 -36.11 7.18
N ARG A 290 -17.81 -36.31 8.14
CA ARG A 290 -18.69 -37.49 8.16
C ARG A 290 -19.61 -37.50 6.95
N VAL A 291 -20.26 -36.36 6.66
CA VAL A 291 -21.17 -36.20 5.51
C VAL A 291 -20.45 -36.42 4.18
N ALA A 292 -19.20 -35.97 4.07
CA ALA A 292 -18.36 -36.12 2.87
C ALA A 292 -17.84 -37.55 2.64
N SER A 293 -17.92 -38.43 3.62
CA SER A 293 -17.32 -39.78 3.62
C SER A 293 -18.32 -40.83 3.13
N ASP A 294 -17.96 -41.57 2.07
CA ASP A 294 -18.81 -42.63 1.49
C ASP A 294 -19.11 -43.76 2.49
N THR A 295 -18.21 -43.99 3.44
CA THR A 295 -18.31 -45.06 4.44
C THR A 295 -19.14 -44.66 5.66
N GLN A 296 -19.23 -43.35 5.97
CA GLN A 296 -19.90 -42.83 7.18
C GLN A 296 -21.22 -42.12 6.88
N ALA A 297 -21.52 -41.80 5.61
CA ALA A 297 -22.79 -41.22 5.20
C ALA A 297 -24.02 -42.12 5.49
N GLN A 298 -23.82 -43.43 5.70
CA GLN A 298 -24.88 -44.38 6.06
C GLN A 298 -25.21 -44.39 7.56
N SER A 299 -24.41 -43.71 8.39
CA SER A 299 -24.54 -43.68 9.86
C SER A 299 -24.61 -42.25 10.40
N LEU A 300 -25.24 -41.33 9.65
CA LEU A 300 -25.48 -39.96 10.11
C LEU A 300 -26.45 -39.98 11.29
N ASP A 301 -26.10 -39.25 12.35
CA ASP A 301 -26.96 -39.11 13.52
C ASP A 301 -27.95 -37.96 13.37
N ASP A 302 -28.88 -37.82 14.33
CA ASP A 302 -29.85 -36.72 14.33
C ASP A 302 -29.17 -35.33 14.47
N GLN A 303 -27.92 -35.28 14.96
CA GLN A 303 -27.13 -34.05 15.13
C GLN A 303 -26.50 -33.58 13.80
N ASP A 304 -26.26 -34.49 12.86
CA ASP A 304 -25.70 -34.21 11.54
C ASP A 304 -26.74 -33.61 10.56
N HIS A 305 -28.03 -33.87 10.80
CA HIS A 305 -29.12 -33.46 9.89
C HIS A 305 -29.22 -31.94 9.70
N PRO A 306 -29.18 -31.09 10.76
CA PRO A 306 -29.19 -29.64 10.60
C PRO A 306 -28.02 -29.11 9.76
N HIS A 307 -26.82 -29.66 9.94
CA HIS A 307 -25.64 -29.27 9.18
C HIS A 307 -25.76 -29.70 7.71
N LEU A 308 -26.30 -30.89 7.45
CA LEU A 308 -26.56 -31.35 6.08
C LEU A 308 -27.54 -30.44 5.34
N GLU A 309 -28.62 -30.03 5.99
CA GLU A 309 -29.60 -29.10 5.39
C GLU A 309 -28.99 -27.71 5.15
N LEU A 310 -28.16 -27.21 6.08
CA LEU A 310 -27.37 -25.99 5.86
C LEU A 310 -26.46 -26.14 4.63
N LEU A 311 -25.71 -27.24 4.54
CA LEU A 311 -24.78 -27.49 3.42
C LEU A 311 -25.52 -27.52 2.07
N LYS A 312 -26.68 -28.20 1.99
CA LYS A 312 -27.50 -28.24 0.77
C LYS A 312 -28.02 -26.86 0.40
N ALA A 313 -28.63 -26.14 1.35
CA ALA A 313 -29.17 -24.81 1.11
C ALA A 313 -28.07 -23.82 0.68
N THR A 314 -26.88 -23.91 1.28
CA THR A 314 -25.74 -23.09 0.90
C THR A 314 -25.19 -23.49 -0.47
N HIS A 315 -25.17 -24.78 -0.81
CA HIS A 315 -24.74 -25.27 -2.12
C HIS A 315 -25.67 -24.80 -3.25
N GLU A 316 -26.98 -24.84 -3.06
CA GLU A 316 -27.96 -24.28 -4.02
C GLU A 316 -27.72 -22.78 -4.27
N ARG A 317 -27.39 -22.05 -3.21
CA ARG A 317 -27.04 -20.63 -3.31
C ARG A 317 -25.70 -20.43 -4.00
N TYR A 318 -24.70 -21.28 -3.76
CA TYR A 318 -23.43 -21.27 -4.47
C TYR A 318 -23.62 -21.51 -5.97
N GLN A 319 -24.43 -22.51 -6.35
CA GLN A 319 -24.79 -22.79 -7.74
C GLN A 319 -25.42 -21.57 -8.42
N SER A 320 -26.34 -20.90 -7.74
CA SER A 320 -26.98 -19.68 -8.24
C SER A 320 -25.97 -18.55 -8.47
N LEU A 321 -25.00 -18.37 -7.58
CA LEU A 321 -23.94 -17.37 -7.71
C LEU A 321 -22.96 -17.70 -8.84
N CYS A 322 -22.59 -18.98 -8.98
CA CYS A 322 -21.75 -19.46 -10.06
C CYS A 322 -22.40 -19.24 -11.43
N ALA A 323 -23.67 -19.66 -11.59
CA ALA A 323 -24.43 -19.45 -12.81
C ALA A 323 -24.58 -17.96 -13.17
N TYR A 324 -24.84 -17.10 -12.17
CA TYR A 324 -24.91 -15.66 -12.37
C TYR A 324 -23.57 -15.08 -12.84
N GLN A 325 -22.45 -15.50 -12.24
CA GLN A 325 -21.13 -15.04 -12.65
C GLN A 325 -20.81 -15.45 -14.09
N ASP A 326 -21.17 -16.68 -14.48
CA ASP A 326 -20.97 -17.19 -15.84
C ASP A 326 -21.83 -16.45 -16.88
N GLU A 327 -23.09 -16.14 -16.56
CA GLU A 327 -23.95 -15.30 -17.41
C GLU A 327 -23.33 -13.90 -17.58
N MET A 328 -22.88 -13.28 -16.49
CA MET A 328 -22.29 -11.94 -16.50
C MET A 328 -21.00 -11.87 -17.30
N TRP A 329 -20.23 -12.96 -17.29
CA TRP A 329 -19.02 -13.12 -18.10
C TRP A 329 -19.36 -13.21 -19.58
N GLN A 330 -20.21 -14.17 -19.95
CA GLN A 330 -20.56 -14.45 -21.35
C GLN A 330 -21.30 -13.29 -22.03
N SER A 331 -22.17 -12.60 -21.27
CA SER A 331 -22.95 -11.48 -21.80
C SER A 331 -22.15 -10.18 -21.95
N GLY A 332 -20.96 -10.08 -21.36
CA GLY A 332 -20.17 -8.84 -21.32
C GLY A 332 -20.80 -7.71 -20.50
N ARG A 333 -21.93 -7.96 -19.81
CA ARG A 333 -22.65 -6.94 -19.02
C ARG A 333 -21.79 -6.34 -17.92
N PHE A 334 -20.91 -7.14 -17.32
CA PHE A 334 -19.98 -6.64 -16.29
C PHE A 334 -19.05 -5.58 -16.87
N LEU A 335 -18.41 -5.88 -18.01
CA LEU A 335 -17.50 -4.95 -18.69
C LEU A 335 -18.20 -3.65 -19.05
N GLN A 336 -19.40 -3.75 -19.63
CA GLN A 336 -20.20 -2.59 -20.02
C GLN A 336 -20.61 -1.74 -18.81
N ALA A 337 -21.08 -2.37 -17.73
CA ALA A 337 -21.51 -1.67 -16.53
C ALA A 337 -20.34 -0.93 -15.86
N VAL A 338 -19.19 -1.60 -15.70
CA VAL A 338 -17.99 -0.98 -15.12
C VAL A 338 -17.47 0.14 -16.00
N ALA A 339 -17.31 -0.09 -17.31
CA ALA A 339 -16.84 0.94 -18.25
C ALA A 339 -17.75 2.18 -18.28
N THR A 340 -19.07 1.96 -18.30
CA THR A 340 -20.06 3.05 -18.27
C THR A 340 -20.05 3.78 -16.93
N GLY A 341 -19.87 3.08 -15.81
CA GLY A 341 -19.77 3.72 -14.51
C GLY A 341 -18.48 4.55 -14.38
N VAL A 342 -17.35 4.04 -14.87
CA VAL A 342 -16.07 4.78 -14.89
C VAL A 342 -16.20 6.05 -15.74
N SER A 343 -16.84 6.00 -16.92
CA SER A 343 -17.01 7.19 -17.76
C SER A 343 -17.90 8.27 -17.14
N ARG A 344 -18.75 7.92 -16.17
CA ARG A 344 -19.55 8.86 -15.36
C ARG A 344 -18.78 9.47 -14.19
N MET A 345 -17.62 8.93 -13.84
CA MET A 345 -16.78 9.38 -12.72
C MET A 345 -15.59 10.20 -13.25
N PRO A 346 -15.67 11.55 -13.28
CA PRO A 346 -14.63 12.38 -13.91
C PRO A 346 -13.26 12.29 -13.22
N GLY A 347 -13.22 11.90 -11.94
CA GLY A 347 -11.99 11.69 -11.18
C GLY A 347 -11.37 10.30 -11.35
N ALA A 348 -12.12 9.32 -11.88
CA ALA A 348 -11.73 7.91 -11.89
C ALA A 348 -10.71 7.61 -13.00
N LYS A 349 -9.46 8.00 -12.74
CA LYS A 349 -8.32 7.84 -13.64
C LYS A 349 -7.48 6.61 -13.32
N ALA A 350 -7.85 5.85 -12.29
CA ALA A 350 -7.16 4.63 -11.89
C ALA A 350 -8.12 3.44 -11.91
N ILE A 351 -7.61 2.30 -12.36
CA ILE A 351 -8.29 1.02 -12.21
C ILE A 351 -7.34 -0.01 -11.62
N PHE A 352 -7.76 -0.67 -10.55
CA PHE A 352 -6.98 -1.73 -9.92
C PHE A 352 -7.66 -3.07 -10.06
N PHE A 353 -6.88 -4.13 -10.26
CA PHE A 353 -7.36 -5.49 -10.44
C PHE A 353 -6.83 -6.37 -9.31
N HIS A 354 -7.72 -6.85 -8.45
CA HIS A 354 -7.35 -7.63 -7.28
C HIS A 354 -8.14 -8.94 -7.25
N ASP A 355 -7.49 -10.10 -7.18
CA ASP A 355 -8.16 -11.36 -6.81
C ASP A 355 -8.13 -11.59 -5.27
N TRP A 356 -7.25 -10.88 -4.57
CA TRP A 356 -7.19 -10.85 -3.11
C TRP A 356 -7.34 -9.40 -2.62
N ASP A 357 -8.32 -9.16 -1.73
CA ASP A 357 -8.55 -7.85 -1.16
C ASP A 357 -8.23 -7.87 0.34
N LEU A 358 -7.11 -7.26 0.73
CA LEU A 358 -6.72 -7.00 2.12
C LEU A 358 -7.74 -6.11 2.85
N ALA A 359 -8.46 -5.25 2.12
CA ALA A 359 -9.40 -4.29 2.68
C ALA A 359 -10.82 -4.85 2.82
N THR A 360 -11.08 -6.07 2.34
CA THR A 360 -12.27 -6.80 2.76
C THR A 360 -11.92 -7.42 4.12
N PRO A 361 -12.38 -6.86 5.26
CA PRO A 361 -12.24 -7.54 6.54
C PRO A 361 -12.75 -8.96 6.35
N MET A 362 -12.06 -9.98 6.86
CA MET A 362 -12.51 -11.37 6.77
C MET A 362 -13.98 -11.43 7.24
N ARG A 363 -14.91 -11.42 6.27
CA ARG A 363 -16.27 -10.89 6.49
C ARG A 363 -17.09 -11.77 7.40
N SER A 364 -16.73 -13.04 7.49
CA SER A 364 -17.25 -13.97 8.48
C SER A 364 -16.45 -13.85 9.78
N SER A 365 -16.67 -12.79 10.55
CA SER A 365 -16.27 -12.80 11.96
C SER A 365 -17.21 -13.76 12.68
N PHE A 366 -16.72 -14.97 12.98
CA PHE A 366 -17.47 -15.96 13.75
C PHE A 366 -17.84 -15.45 15.16
N TYR A 367 -17.27 -14.33 15.59
CA TYR A 367 -17.39 -13.78 16.94
C TYR A 367 -18.58 -12.85 17.18
N HIS A 368 -19.25 -12.37 16.13
CA HIS A 368 -20.35 -11.39 16.28
C HIS A 368 -21.74 -11.99 16.07
N SER A 369 -21.84 -13.27 15.72
CA SER A 369 -23.12 -13.96 15.54
C SER A 369 -23.50 -14.78 16.77
N GLN A 370 -24.79 -14.78 17.11
CA GLN A 370 -25.35 -15.69 18.11
C GLN A 370 -25.53 -17.11 17.55
N ASP A 371 -25.70 -17.24 16.24
CA ASP A 371 -25.80 -18.50 15.51
C ASP A 371 -24.60 -18.65 14.58
N ILE A 372 -23.83 -19.72 14.75
CA ILE A 372 -22.62 -19.97 13.94
C ILE A 372 -22.95 -20.42 12.51
N ASN A 373 -24.19 -20.85 12.25
CA ASN A 373 -24.61 -21.31 10.93
C ASN A 373 -24.61 -20.19 9.89
N GLU A 374 -24.99 -18.97 10.26
CA GLU A 374 -24.95 -17.81 9.37
C GLU A 374 -23.51 -17.49 8.90
N PRO A 375 -22.52 -17.26 9.79
CA PRO A 375 -21.15 -17.01 9.36
C PRO A 375 -20.50 -18.23 8.68
N LEU A 376 -20.90 -19.47 8.99
CA LEU A 376 -20.49 -20.66 8.23
C LEU A 376 -21.04 -20.63 6.79
N SER A 377 -22.30 -20.29 6.62
CA SER A 377 -22.90 -20.15 5.29
C SER A 377 -22.22 -19.03 4.49
N GLU A 378 -21.99 -17.87 5.11
CA GLU A 378 -21.26 -16.77 4.48
C GLU A 378 -19.82 -17.15 4.11
N PHE A 379 -19.14 -17.91 4.98
CA PHE A 379 -17.81 -18.44 4.71
C PHE A 379 -17.79 -19.33 3.46
N MET A 380 -18.74 -20.25 3.33
CA MET A 380 -18.82 -21.16 2.18
C MET A 380 -19.25 -20.48 0.87
N LEU A 381 -19.89 -19.31 0.94
CA LEU A 381 -20.32 -18.53 -0.21
C LEU A 381 -19.28 -17.52 -0.69
N GLN A 382 -18.11 -17.47 -0.06
CA GLN A 382 -17.03 -16.59 -0.51
C GLN A 382 -16.49 -17.06 -1.86
N PRO A 383 -16.36 -16.16 -2.84
CA PRO A 383 -15.68 -16.50 -4.08
C PRO A 383 -14.18 -16.66 -3.83
N MET A 384 -13.53 -17.59 -4.53
CA MET A 384 -12.12 -17.93 -4.34
C MET A 384 -11.20 -16.93 -5.05
N ASN A 385 -9.97 -16.78 -4.51
CA ASN A 385 -8.86 -16.11 -5.18
C ASN A 385 -8.02 -17.13 -5.97
N TYR A 386 -6.99 -16.68 -6.69
CA TYR A 386 -6.21 -17.56 -7.57
C TYR A 386 -5.27 -18.48 -6.79
N LEU A 387 -4.77 -18.06 -5.64
CA LEU A 387 -3.97 -18.90 -4.77
C LEU A 387 -4.77 -20.10 -4.25
N THR A 388 -5.97 -19.87 -3.73
CA THR A 388 -6.88 -20.94 -3.32
C THR A 388 -7.26 -21.82 -4.50
N ALA A 389 -7.46 -21.27 -5.69
CA ALA A 389 -7.72 -22.07 -6.86
C ALA A 389 -6.55 -23.00 -7.20
N SER A 390 -5.31 -22.49 -7.15
CA SER A 390 -4.10 -23.27 -7.37
C SER A 390 -3.90 -24.36 -6.32
N ASP A 391 -3.99 -24.02 -5.03
CA ASP A 391 -3.76 -24.95 -3.91
C ASP A 391 -4.67 -26.19 -4.02
N TYR A 392 -5.88 -26.00 -4.55
CA TYR A 392 -6.88 -27.05 -4.73
C TYR A 392 -6.98 -27.56 -6.19
N ARG A 393 -6.10 -27.11 -7.09
CA ARG A 393 -6.06 -27.46 -8.53
C ARG A 393 -7.38 -27.22 -9.27
N PHE A 394 -8.10 -26.18 -8.88
CA PHE A 394 -9.26 -25.70 -9.62
C PHE A 394 -8.82 -25.04 -10.92
N ARG A 395 -9.72 -25.07 -11.91
CA ARG A 395 -9.43 -24.44 -13.19
C ARG A 395 -9.51 -22.93 -13.01
N LEU A 396 -8.34 -22.30 -13.02
CA LEU A 396 -8.22 -20.86 -13.06
C LEU A 396 -9.01 -20.29 -14.26
N ARG A 397 -9.92 -19.35 -14.00
CA ARG A 397 -10.66 -18.61 -15.04
C ARG A 397 -10.06 -17.22 -15.18
N LEU A 398 -8.93 -17.10 -15.88
CA LEU A 398 -8.14 -15.87 -15.90
C LEU A 398 -8.34 -14.97 -17.12
N CYS A 399 -8.56 -13.70 -16.81
CA CYS A 399 -7.83 -12.50 -17.25
C CYS A 399 -7.84 -11.97 -18.68
N ASP A 400 -8.56 -12.57 -19.64
CA ASP A 400 -8.96 -11.74 -20.78
C ASP A 400 -9.80 -10.52 -20.31
N MET A 401 -10.46 -10.63 -19.14
CA MET A 401 -11.20 -9.53 -18.50
C MET A 401 -10.34 -8.33 -18.15
N ILE A 402 -9.05 -8.50 -17.78
CA ILE A 402 -8.18 -7.36 -17.49
C ILE A 402 -8.05 -6.53 -18.77
N ALA A 403 -7.62 -7.16 -19.86
CA ALA A 403 -7.46 -6.49 -21.14
C ALA A 403 -8.79 -5.98 -21.71
N LYS A 404 -9.85 -6.81 -21.67
CA LYS A 404 -11.20 -6.43 -22.14
C LYS A 404 -11.75 -5.25 -21.37
N LEU A 405 -11.58 -5.19 -20.05
CA LEU A 405 -12.09 -4.09 -19.24
C LEU A 405 -11.33 -2.80 -19.51
N LEU A 406 -10.00 -2.86 -19.63
CA LEU A 406 -9.19 -1.70 -20.01
C LEU A 406 -9.63 -1.11 -21.36
N VAL A 407 -9.84 -1.98 -22.35
CA VAL A 407 -10.35 -1.59 -23.67
C VAL A 407 -11.79 -1.06 -23.61
N ALA A 408 -12.67 -1.71 -22.84
CA ALA A 408 -14.07 -1.29 -22.68
C ALA A 408 -14.17 0.10 -22.02
N VAL A 409 -13.35 0.38 -20.99
CA VAL A 409 -13.25 1.68 -20.33
C VAL A 409 -12.82 2.75 -21.33
N HIS A 410 -11.83 2.45 -22.18
CA HIS A 410 -11.40 3.36 -23.24
C HIS A 410 -12.52 3.64 -24.26
N HIS A 411 -13.22 2.61 -24.73
CA HIS A 411 -14.36 2.76 -25.63
C HIS A 411 -15.53 3.54 -25.01
N ALA A 412 -15.69 3.49 -23.69
CA ALA A 412 -16.67 4.32 -22.96
C ALA A 412 -16.24 5.79 -22.83
N GLY A 413 -15.06 6.17 -23.34
CA GLY A 413 -14.55 7.55 -23.37
C GLY A 413 -13.73 7.94 -22.14
N ALA A 414 -13.42 7.00 -21.25
CA ALA A 414 -12.60 7.26 -20.08
C ALA A 414 -11.11 7.00 -20.37
N TRP A 415 -10.24 7.78 -19.73
CA TRP A 415 -8.79 7.66 -19.88
C TRP A 415 -8.15 7.32 -18.54
N LEU A 416 -7.35 6.27 -18.55
CA LEU A 416 -6.65 5.80 -17.36
C LEU A 416 -5.24 6.42 -17.33
N GLU A 417 -4.87 6.95 -16.17
CA GLU A 417 -3.52 7.43 -15.86
C GLU A 417 -2.77 6.40 -14.98
N ARG A 418 -3.47 5.50 -14.28
CA ARG A 418 -2.86 4.50 -13.40
C ARG A 418 -3.54 3.13 -13.52
N ILE A 419 -2.71 2.09 -13.54
CA ILE A 419 -3.15 0.69 -13.43
C ILE A 419 -2.36 0.01 -12.30
N ASP A 420 -3.06 -0.80 -11.51
CA ASP A 420 -2.46 -1.68 -10.51
C ASP A 420 -3.07 -3.08 -10.69
N ILE A 421 -2.24 -4.09 -10.89
CA ILE A 421 -2.68 -5.48 -11.03
C ILE A 421 -2.03 -6.25 -9.89
N ARG A 422 -2.84 -6.79 -8.98
CA ARG A 422 -2.40 -7.57 -7.81
C ARG A 422 -3.04 -8.94 -7.85
N LEU A 423 -2.22 -9.95 -8.13
CA LEU A 423 -2.65 -11.33 -8.25
C LEU A 423 -2.04 -12.18 -7.13
N SER A 424 -2.84 -13.03 -6.48
CA SER A 424 -2.33 -13.92 -5.45
C SER A 424 -1.55 -15.11 -6.05
N TYR A 425 -1.87 -15.52 -7.28
CA TYR A 425 -1.19 -16.61 -7.98
C TYR A 425 -1.41 -16.59 -9.50
N VAL A 426 -0.47 -17.13 -10.30
CA VAL A 426 -0.63 -17.39 -11.75
C VAL A 426 0.01 -18.74 -12.16
N GLU A 427 -0.78 -19.75 -12.54
CA GLU A 427 -0.21 -21.08 -12.92
C GLU A 427 0.21 -21.17 -14.40
N PHE A 428 -0.68 -20.75 -15.31
CA PHE A 428 -0.49 -20.93 -16.75
C PHE A 428 -0.96 -19.69 -17.53
N PRO A 429 -0.10 -19.07 -18.36
CA PRO A 429 -0.39 -17.70 -18.77
C PRO A 429 -1.21 -17.58 -20.06
N SER A 430 -1.54 -18.70 -20.74
CA SER A 430 -2.37 -18.66 -21.97
C SER A 430 -3.71 -17.97 -21.74
N ASP A 431 -4.27 -18.08 -20.54
CA ASP A 431 -5.55 -17.46 -20.18
C ASP A 431 -5.42 -15.94 -19.95
N LEU A 432 -4.24 -15.46 -19.53
CA LEU A 432 -3.94 -14.03 -19.42
C LEU A 432 -3.65 -13.37 -20.78
N MET A 433 -3.32 -14.15 -21.82
CA MET A 433 -2.96 -13.59 -23.12
C MET A 433 -4.15 -12.85 -23.73
N PRO A 434 -4.04 -11.52 -23.97
CA PRO A 434 -5.09 -10.82 -24.67
C PRO A 434 -5.19 -11.39 -26.09
N SER A 435 -6.42 -11.49 -26.61
CA SER A 435 -6.64 -11.87 -28.00
C SER A 435 -5.86 -10.94 -28.94
N PRO A 436 -5.49 -11.38 -30.15
CA PRO A 436 -4.79 -10.53 -31.12
C PRO A 436 -5.45 -9.15 -31.32
N GLU A 437 -6.78 -9.12 -31.31
CA GLU A 437 -7.58 -7.90 -31.46
C GLU A 437 -7.41 -6.96 -30.25
N LEU A 438 -7.42 -7.51 -29.03
CA LEU A 438 -7.20 -6.73 -27.81
C LEU A 438 -5.77 -6.19 -27.74
N ARG A 439 -4.76 -6.97 -28.17
CA ARG A 439 -3.36 -6.52 -28.23
C ARG A 439 -3.16 -5.29 -29.12
N GLN A 440 -3.94 -5.17 -30.20
CA GLN A 440 -3.90 -3.97 -31.06
C GLN A 440 -4.59 -2.75 -30.43
N GLN A 441 -5.56 -2.95 -29.54
CA GLN A 441 -6.33 -1.88 -28.93
C GLN A 441 -5.74 -1.38 -27.61
N LEU A 442 -5.03 -2.23 -26.86
CA LEU A 442 -4.42 -1.87 -25.58
C LEU A 442 -3.49 -0.65 -25.66
N PRO A 443 -2.57 -0.52 -26.63
CA PRO A 443 -1.73 0.68 -26.74
C PRO A 443 -2.54 1.97 -26.89
N LEU A 444 -3.69 1.91 -27.60
CA LEU A 444 -4.61 3.05 -27.75
C LEU A 444 -5.29 3.40 -26.42
N ALA A 445 -5.73 2.39 -25.67
CA ALA A 445 -6.30 2.58 -24.35
C ALA A 445 -5.29 3.15 -23.34
N MET A 446 -4.00 2.82 -23.49
CA MET A 446 -2.92 3.17 -22.56
C MET A 446 -2.17 4.46 -22.92
N GLN A 447 -2.60 5.23 -23.92
CA GLN A 447 -1.90 6.44 -24.38
C GLN A 447 -1.65 7.50 -23.29
N ARG A 448 -2.44 7.49 -22.20
CA ARG A 448 -2.31 8.43 -21.07
C ARG A 448 -1.81 7.76 -19.79
N LEU A 449 -1.45 6.48 -19.84
CA LEU A 449 -0.96 5.73 -18.70
C LEU A 449 0.37 6.32 -18.22
N ARG A 450 0.40 6.75 -16.96
CA ARG A 450 1.57 7.33 -16.28
C ARG A 450 2.17 6.38 -15.27
N GLU A 451 1.35 5.51 -14.69
CA GLU A 451 1.79 4.60 -13.64
C GLU A 451 1.26 3.20 -13.87
N PHE A 452 2.16 2.23 -13.87
CA PHE A 452 1.81 0.81 -13.98
C PHE A 452 2.43 0.05 -12.82
N ASN A 453 1.60 -0.68 -12.08
CA ASN A 453 2.05 -1.55 -11.01
C ASN A 453 1.53 -2.97 -11.28
N PHE A 454 2.41 -3.95 -11.18
CA PHE A 454 2.09 -5.36 -11.26
C PHE A 454 2.69 -6.04 -10.04
N LYS A 455 1.87 -6.74 -9.26
CA LYS A 455 2.26 -7.56 -8.12
C LYS A 455 1.70 -8.97 -8.28
N CYS A 456 2.54 -9.97 -8.12
CA CYS A 456 2.12 -11.36 -8.06
C CYS A 456 2.83 -12.10 -6.93
N GLU A 457 2.06 -12.70 -6.01
CA GLU A 457 2.61 -13.36 -4.80
C GLU A 457 2.99 -14.85 -5.01
N GLY A 458 2.69 -15.43 -6.16
CA GLY A 458 3.05 -16.83 -6.43
C GLY A 458 2.81 -17.29 -7.87
N GLY A 459 3.51 -18.36 -8.24
CA GLY A 459 3.31 -19.10 -9.49
C GLY A 459 3.96 -18.44 -10.69
N PHE A 460 5.15 -18.94 -11.08
CA PHE A 460 5.77 -18.74 -12.39
C PHE A 460 6.85 -19.79 -12.61
N ASN A 461 6.46 -21.01 -13.00
CA ASN A 461 7.41 -22.10 -13.23
C ASN A 461 7.70 -22.22 -14.74
N GLY A 462 8.94 -21.93 -15.16
CA GLY A 462 9.46 -22.22 -16.51
C GLY A 462 9.48 -21.07 -17.56
N GLU A 463 10.12 -21.34 -18.71
CA GLU A 463 10.42 -20.40 -19.81
C GLU A 463 9.19 -19.83 -20.54
N LEU A 464 8.12 -20.62 -20.66
CA LEU A 464 6.84 -20.23 -21.30
C LEU A 464 6.22 -18.98 -20.65
N THR A 465 6.62 -18.70 -19.42
CA THR A 465 6.13 -17.60 -18.61
C THR A 465 6.63 -16.22 -19.04
N GLN A 466 7.88 -16.13 -19.50
CA GLN A 466 8.51 -14.84 -19.83
C GLN A 466 7.85 -14.18 -21.03
N ASP A 467 7.59 -14.96 -22.09
CA ASP A 467 6.90 -14.49 -23.28
C ASP A 467 5.51 -13.95 -22.96
N ILE A 468 4.85 -14.55 -21.97
CA ILE A 468 3.47 -14.21 -21.69
C ILE A 468 3.37 -13.00 -20.75
N LEU A 469 4.23 -12.88 -19.73
CA LEU A 469 4.34 -11.62 -18.99
C LEU A 469 4.66 -10.48 -19.95
N TYR A 470 5.61 -10.68 -20.88
CA TYR A 470 5.90 -9.69 -21.91
C TYR A 470 4.66 -9.34 -22.75
N ASN A 471 3.86 -10.32 -23.15
CA ASN A 471 2.65 -10.05 -23.93
C ASN A 471 1.57 -9.30 -23.13
N ILE A 472 1.41 -9.57 -21.83
CA ILE A 472 0.40 -8.89 -20.99
C ILE A 472 0.90 -7.51 -20.58
N VAL A 473 2.04 -7.47 -19.90
CA VAL A 473 2.64 -6.25 -19.35
C VAL A 473 3.13 -5.37 -20.48
N GLY A 474 3.88 -5.92 -21.44
CA GLY A 474 4.39 -5.17 -22.59
C GLY A 474 3.28 -4.50 -23.42
N SER A 475 2.14 -5.16 -23.64
CA SER A 475 1.00 -4.54 -24.33
C SER A 475 0.40 -3.35 -23.57
N CYS A 476 0.42 -3.39 -22.23
CA CYS A 476 -0.03 -2.27 -21.40
C CYS A 476 1.02 -1.15 -21.31
N LEU A 477 2.31 -1.50 -21.38
CA LEU A 477 3.44 -0.58 -21.27
C LEU A 477 3.82 0.09 -22.59
N ASP A 478 3.19 -0.29 -23.70
CA ASP A 478 3.38 0.34 -25.02
C ASP A 478 2.75 1.75 -25.08
N THR A 479 3.27 2.66 -24.27
CA THR A 479 2.86 4.06 -24.17
C THR A 479 4.07 4.98 -24.00
N GLY A 480 3.97 6.22 -24.49
CA GLY A 480 5.01 7.23 -24.33
C GLY A 480 4.89 8.05 -23.04
N SER A 481 3.76 7.98 -22.34
CA SER A 481 3.46 8.85 -21.18
C SER A 481 3.91 8.29 -19.82
N LEU A 482 4.52 7.12 -19.81
CA LEU A 482 4.84 6.37 -18.59
C LEU A 482 5.88 7.10 -17.74
N ARG A 483 5.61 7.19 -16.43
CA ARG A 483 6.44 7.86 -15.42
C ARG A 483 6.90 6.92 -14.32
N LYS A 484 6.10 5.91 -13.99
CA LYS A 484 6.39 4.90 -12.97
C LYS A 484 6.10 3.49 -13.49
N ILE A 485 7.05 2.59 -13.29
CA ILE A 485 6.88 1.15 -13.42
C ILE A 485 7.17 0.51 -12.06
N SER A 486 6.28 -0.36 -11.60
CA SER A 486 6.50 -1.23 -10.45
C SER A 486 6.18 -2.67 -10.85
N ILE A 487 7.14 -3.58 -10.72
CA ILE A 487 6.96 -5.01 -10.94
C ILE A 487 7.44 -5.73 -9.68
N ASP A 488 6.52 -6.44 -9.05
CA ASP A 488 6.74 -7.19 -7.82
C ASP A 488 6.31 -8.64 -8.05
N MET A 489 7.25 -9.55 -7.92
CA MET A 489 7.07 -10.96 -8.20
C MET A 489 7.33 -11.81 -6.97
N SER A 490 7.10 -11.25 -5.77
CA SER A 490 7.36 -11.86 -4.47
C SER A 490 6.82 -13.29 -4.40
N SER A 491 7.61 -14.25 -4.87
CA SER A 491 7.21 -15.65 -5.07
C SER A 491 7.71 -16.48 -3.91
N ARG A 492 6.94 -17.50 -3.54
CA ARG A 492 7.36 -18.51 -2.58
C ARG A 492 8.41 -19.49 -3.15
N GLU A 493 8.58 -19.50 -4.48
CA GLU A 493 9.50 -20.40 -5.19
C GLU A 493 10.68 -19.64 -5.83
N PRO A 494 11.85 -20.28 -5.95
CA PRO A 494 13.11 -19.63 -6.36
C PRO A 494 13.20 -19.28 -7.86
N ASP A 495 12.27 -19.75 -8.69
CA ASP A 495 12.25 -19.45 -10.12
C ASP A 495 11.81 -18.00 -10.36
N LYS A 496 12.80 -17.12 -10.51
CA LYS A 496 12.57 -15.68 -10.66
C LYS A 496 12.30 -15.30 -12.10
N LEU A 497 11.24 -14.51 -12.29
CA LEU A 497 10.80 -14.08 -13.61
C LEU A 497 11.74 -13.05 -14.24
N CYS A 498 12.23 -13.33 -15.45
CA CYS A 498 13.07 -12.40 -16.19
C CYS A 498 12.24 -11.25 -16.75
N VAL A 499 12.47 -10.04 -16.27
CA VAL A 499 11.75 -8.82 -16.70
C VAL A 499 12.50 -8.02 -17.76
N GLY A 500 13.71 -8.43 -18.15
CA GLY A 500 14.57 -7.65 -19.02
C GLY A 500 13.94 -7.26 -20.35
N ARG A 501 13.23 -8.18 -21.02
CA ARG A 501 12.43 -7.87 -22.23
C ARG A 501 11.35 -6.83 -21.97
N VAL A 502 10.69 -6.86 -20.82
CA VAL A 502 9.63 -5.91 -20.45
C VAL A 502 10.22 -4.51 -20.31
N ILE A 503 11.28 -4.37 -19.50
CA ILE A 503 11.90 -3.07 -19.23
C ILE A 503 12.69 -2.52 -20.43
N THR A 504 13.13 -3.34 -21.37
CA THR A 504 13.87 -2.89 -22.57
C THR A 504 12.99 -2.70 -23.82
N SER A 505 11.70 -3.05 -23.72
CA SER A 505 10.74 -3.05 -24.83
C SER A 505 10.61 -1.69 -25.54
N ARG A 506 10.75 -0.58 -24.80
CA ARG A 506 10.57 0.76 -25.34
C ARG A 506 11.49 1.79 -24.67
N HIS A 507 11.71 2.89 -25.38
CA HIS A 507 12.30 4.10 -24.83
C HIS A 507 11.21 4.97 -24.19
N TRP A 508 11.17 5.05 -22.86
CA TRP A 508 10.22 5.91 -22.12
C TRP A 508 10.88 7.22 -21.69
N GLN A 509 10.67 8.29 -22.45
CA GLN A 509 11.29 9.60 -22.24
C GLN A 509 10.92 10.28 -20.92
N HIS A 510 9.81 9.86 -20.29
CA HIS A 510 9.28 10.46 -19.06
C HIS A 510 9.36 9.53 -17.84
N LEU A 511 9.96 8.34 -17.99
CA LEU A 511 10.10 7.40 -16.88
C LEU A 511 11.04 7.97 -15.83
N SER A 512 10.51 8.22 -14.64
CA SER A 512 11.27 8.79 -13.52
C SER A 512 11.37 7.85 -12.32
N LYS A 513 10.51 6.83 -12.25
CA LYS A 513 10.49 5.87 -11.15
C LYS A 513 10.45 4.42 -11.66
N LEU A 514 11.33 3.58 -11.11
CA LEU A 514 11.36 2.13 -11.36
C LEU A 514 11.42 1.40 -10.04
N PHE A 515 10.53 0.43 -9.86
CA PHE A 515 10.52 -0.45 -8.70
C PHE A 515 10.48 -1.90 -9.17
N LEU A 516 11.48 -2.68 -8.78
CA LEU A 516 11.64 -4.07 -9.13
C LEU A 516 11.81 -4.88 -7.83
N TYR A 517 10.93 -5.84 -7.59
CA TYR A 517 10.95 -6.70 -6.41
C TYR A 517 10.87 -8.16 -6.83
N ASP A 518 11.82 -8.98 -6.35
CA ASP A 518 11.83 -10.44 -6.58
C ASP A 518 11.84 -10.85 -8.08
N VAL A 519 12.47 -10.03 -8.93
CA VAL A 519 12.59 -10.28 -10.38
C VAL A 519 13.99 -10.72 -10.78
N SER A 520 14.15 -11.22 -12.01
CA SER A 520 15.45 -11.48 -12.61
C SER A 520 15.68 -10.68 -13.90
N PHE A 521 16.94 -10.49 -14.29
CA PHE A 521 17.32 -9.91 -15.59
C PHE A 521 18.78 -10.26 -15.94
N HIS A 522 19.13 -10.15 -17.22
CA HIS A 522 20.52 -10.20 -17.68
C HIS A 522 21.18 -8.82 -17.60
N PHE A 523 22.48 -8.75 -17.30
CA PHE A 523 23.25 -7.49 -17.30
C PHE A 523 23.08 -6.68 -18.60
N SER A 524 23.13 -7.34 -19.76
CA SER A 524 22.97 -6.69 -21.07
C SER A 524 21.62 -5.98 -21.23
N GLU A 525 20.57 -6.49 -20.60
CA GLU A 525 19.24 -5.89 -20.64
C GLU A 525 19.18 -4.66 -19.73
N LEU A 526 19.80 -4.72 -18.54
CA LEU A 526 19.92 -3.55 -17.67
C LEU A 526 20.76 -2.46 -18.34
N GLN A 527 21.89 -2.80 -18.95
CA GLN A 527 22.73 -1.85 -19.66
C GLN A 527 21.96 -1.17 -20.81
N LEU A 528 21.20 -1.95 -21.57
CA LEU A 528 20.32 -1.43 -22.61
C LEU A 528 19.25 -0.50 -22.03
N PHE A 529 18.61 -0.88 -20.92
CA PHE A 529 17.63 -0.04 -20.23
C PHE A 529 18.25 1.29 -19.77
N VAL A 530 19.39 1.26 -19.07
CA VAL A 530 20.08 2.45 -18.54
C VAL A 530 20.51 3.39 -19.66
N SER A 531 21.03 2.85 -20.77
CA SER A 531 21.43 3.63 -21.95
C SER A 531 20.23 4.34 -22.63
N ARG A 532 19.04 3.73 -22.55
CA ARG A 532 17.79 4.27 -23.08
C ARG A 532 17.00 5.07 -22.04
N ALA A 533 17.30 4.99 -20.76
CA ALA A 533 16.52 5.69 -19.75
C ALA A 533 16.66 7.22 -19.90
N PRO A 534 15.64 8.02 -19.52
CA PRO A 534 15.72 9.48 -19.51
C PRO A 534 16.94 9.98 -18.77
N ARG A 535 17.44 11.18 -19.12
CA ARG A 535 18.65 11.73 -18.47
C ARG A 535 18.54 11.68 -16.94
N SER A 536 17.40 12.10 -16.40
CA SER A 536 17.07 12.10 -14.97
C SER A 536 16.11 10.99 -14.55
N PHE A 537 16.43 10.35 -13.43
CA PHE A 537 15.67 9.30 -12.77
C PHE A 537 15.48 9.68 -11.29
N SER A 538 14.24 9.91 -10.87
CA SER A 538 13.98 10.37 -9.49
C SER A 538 14.17 9.27 -8.45
N CYS A 539 13.87 8.01 -8.79
CA CYS A 539 13.93 6.91 -7.81
C CYS A 539 14.04 5.56 -8.53
N ALA A 540 15.02 4.76 -8.16
CA ALA A 540 15.15 3.37 -8.59
C ALA A 540 15.22 2.46 -7.36
N VAL A 541 14.33 1.47 -7.29
CA VAL A 541 14.30 0.46 -6.23
C VAL A 541 14.44 -0.91 -6.85
N MET A 542 15.42 -1.66 -6.37
CA MET A 542 15.72 -3.04 -6.75
C MET A 542 15.89 -3.85 -5.48
N ARG A 543 14.96 -4.77 -5.22
CA ARG A 543 14.98 -5.61 -4.03
C ARG A 543 14.85 -7.07 -4.40
N CYS A 544 15.68 -7.91 -3.81
CA CYS A 544 15.68 -9.35 -4.07
C CYS A 544 15.84 -9.68 -5.58
N VAL A 545 16.52 -8.81 -6.32
CA VAL A 545 16.72 -8.94 -7.76
C VAL A 545 17.81 -9.96 -8.08
N TYR A 546 17.62 -10.79 -9.10
CA TYR A 546 18.55 -11.86 -9.46
C TYR A 546 19.22 -11.57 -10.81
N LEU A 547 20.55 -11.53 -10.82
CA LEU A 547 21.33 -11.32 -12.03
C LEU A 547 21.60 -12.66 -12.72
N LEU A 548 21.00 -12.85 -13.90
CA LEU A 548 21.12 -14.11 -14.66
C LEU A 548 22.45 -14.24 -15.41
N SER A 549 23.12 -13.12 -15.69
CA SER A 549 24.42 -13.09 -16.38
C SER A 549 25.12 -11.75 -16.19
N GLY A 550 26.45 -11.74 -16.29
CA GLY A 550 27.30 -10.58 -15.98
C GLY A 550 27.68 -10.56 -14.51
N THR A 551 28.23 -9.45 -14.04
CA THR A 551 28.65 -9.28 -12.64
C THR A 551 27.93 -8.12 -11.97
N TRP A 552 27.67 -8.21 -10.67
CA TRP A 552 27.13 -7.09 -9.90
C TRP A 552 28.08 -5.89 -9.91
N ALA A 553 29.39 -6.13 -9.98
CA ALA A 553 30.37 -5.05 -10.15
C ALA A 553 30.09 -4.22 -11.43
N GLU A 554 29.81 -4.87 -12.56
CA GLU A 554 29.44 -4.21 -13.82
C GLU A 554 28.08 -3.49 -13.74
N VAL A 555 27.11 -4.08 -13.04
CA VAL A 555 25.81 -3.45 -12.77
C VAL A 555 25.99 -2.13 -12.02
N LEU A 556 26.79 -2.13 -10.94
CA LEU A 556 27.06 -0.94 -10.14
C LEU A 556 27.74 0.16 -10.97
N ASP A 557 28.73 -0.20 -11.78
CA ASP A 557 29.42 0.75 -12.69
C ASP A 557 28.44 1.37 -13.69
N THR A 558 27.60 0.54 -14.31
CA THR A 558 26.60 0.98 -15.30
C THR A 558 25.57 1.93 -14.70
N LEU A 559 25.10 1.65 -13.48
CA LEU A 559 24.16 2.53 -12.77
C LEU A 559 24.84 3.84 -12.35
N ARG A 560 26.10 3.79 -11.91
CA ARG A 560 26.89 4.98 -11.53
C ARG A 560 27.14 5.93 -12.71
N GLU A 561 27.32 5.40 -13.91
CA GLU A 561 27.47 6.21 -15.13
C GLU A 561 26.23 7.06 -15.42
N LYS A 562 25.05 6.68 -14.89
CA LYS A 562 23.83 7.47 -15.02
C LYS A 562 23.94 8.79 -14.23
N PRO A 563 23.90 9.96 -14.89
CA PRO A 563 24.27 11.23 -14.27
C PRO A 563 23.25 11.82 -13.29
N SER A 564 22.04 11.26 -13.15
CA SER A 564 21.00 11.84 -12.30
C SER A 564 20.02 10.78 -11.82
N ILE A 565 20.48 9.91 -10.92
CA ILE A 565 19.61 9.10 -10.07
C ILE A 565 19.57 9.81 -8.71
N ASP A 566 18.41 10.32 -8.31
CA ASP A 566 18.29 11.08 -7.04
C ASP A 566 18.21 10.15 -5.83
N ASP A 567 17.52 9.03 -5.97
CA ASP A 567 17.34 8.02 -4.94
C ASP A 567 17.53 6.61 -5.52
N MET A 568 18.34 5.79 -4.85
CA MET A 568 18.63 4.42 -5.23
C MET A 568 18.48 3.51 -4.01
N VAL A 569 17.69 2.45 -4.19
CA VAL A 569 17.54 1.37 -3.22
C VAL A 569 17.95 0.07 -3.88
N LEU A 570 18.99 -0.57 -3.36
CA LEU A 570 19.47 -1.89 -3.78
C LEU A 570 19.66 -2.75 -2.53
N THR A 571 18.75 -3.71 -2.33
CA THR A 571 18.75 -4.59 -1.14
C THR A 571 18.60 -6.05 -1.54
N ASP A 572 19.37 -6.92 -0.90
CA ASP A 572 19.35 -8.37 -1.09
C ASP A 572 19.53 -8.81 -2.57
N PRO A 573 20.52 -8.28 -3.32
CA PRO A 573 20.79 -8.77 -4.67
C PRO A 573 21.24 -10.23 -4.66
N LEU A 574 20.93 -10.96 -5.73
CA LEU A 574 21.17 -12.39 -5.86
C LEU A 574 21.75 -12.72 -7.25
N GLY A 575 22.35 -13.90 -7.41
CA GLY A 575 23.06 -14.31 -8.63
C GLY A 575 24.48 -13.73 -8.73
N ALA A 576 25.31 -14.30 -9.60
CA ALA A 576 26.71 -13.92 -9.82
C ALA A 576 27.52 -13.90 -8.49
N GLU A 577 28.32 -12.86 -8.24
CA GLU A 577 29.19 -12.78 -7.04
C GLU A 577 28.42 -12.88 -5.72
N CYS A 578 27.12 -12.57 -5.73
CA CYS A 578 26.26 -12.62 -4.55
C CYS A 578 25.91 -14.05 -4.10
N GLU A 579 26.08 -15.08 -4.93
CA GLU A 579 25.81 -16.47 -4.53
C GLU A 579 26.92 -17.07 -3.68
N ASP A 580 28.17 -16.64 -3.93
CA ASP A 580 29.36 -17.13 -3.23
C ASP A 580 29.77 -16.22 -2.06
N MET A 581 29.06 -15.11 -1.86
CA MET A 581 29.35 -14.11 -0.83
C MET A 581 28.85 -14.55 0.55
N SER A 582 29.64 -14.30 1.61
CA SER A 582 29.18 -14.53 2.99
C SER A 582 28.04 -13.59 3.39
N ASP A 583 27.20 -14.01 4.35
CA ASP A 583 26.13 -13.17 4.89
C ASP A 583 26.68 -11.84 5.47
N GLU A 584 27.86 -11.89 6.10
CA GLU A 584 28.56 -10.72 6.62
C GLU A 584 28.96 -9.74 5.51
N GLU A 585 29.51 -10.23 4.41
CA GLU A 585 29.85 -9.40 3.25
C GLU A 585 28.62 -8.84 2.55
N MET A 586 27.59 -9.66 2.35
CA MET A 586 26.31 -9.23 1.77
C MET A 586 25.73 -8.08 2.58
N LYS A 587 25.71 -8.22 3.90
CA LYS A 587 25.23 -7.18 4.82
C LYS A 587 26.15 -5.95 4.87
N ARG A 588 27.46 -6.11 4.68
CA ARG A 588 28.41 -4.99 4.61
C ARG A 588 28.23 -4.16 3.34
N ILE A 589 28.06 -4.81 2.19
CA ILE A 589 28.03 -4.16 0.87
C ILE A 589 26.63 -3.63 0.54
N PHE A 590 25.61 -4.48 0.67
CA PHE A 590 24.23 -4.20 0.28
C PHE A 590 23.30 -4.00 1.47
N GLY A 591 23.66 -4.51 2.63
CA GLY A 591 22.89 -4.30 3.85
C GLY A 591 22.89 -2.83 4.26
N ARG A 592 21.76 -2.41 4.80
CA ARG A 592 21.59 -1.06 5.35
C ARG A 592 21.79 -1.11 6.85
N ALA A 593 22.64 -0.22 7.37
CA ALA A 593 22.75 -0.03 8.81
C ALA A 593 21.42 0.45 9.45
N LYS A 594 20.55 1.11 8.66
CA LYS A 594 19.21 1.58 9.05
C LYS A 594 18.27 1.56 7.84
N PRO A 595 16.94 1.48 8.01
CA PRO A 595 15.99 1.45 6.90
C PRO A 595 16.13 2.55 5.83
N LEU A 596 16.67 3.71 6.21
CA LEU A 596 16.83 4.91 5.36
C LEU A 596 18.29 5.32 5.13
N ALA A 597 19.27 4.57 5.64
CA ALA A 597 20.68 4.84 5.37
C ALA A 597 21.09 4.09 4.10
N PRO A 598 21.82 4.74 3.18
CA PRO A 598 22.28 4.05 1.99
C PRO A 598 23.33 2.98 2.32
N SER A 599 23.34 1.88 1.57
CA SER A 599 24.38 0.84 1.62
C SER A 599 25.66 1.28 0.92
N GLN A 600 26.77 0.54 1.05
CA GLN A 600 28.02 0.87 0.34
C GLN A 600 27.84 0.85 -1.18
N ALA A 601 27.07 -0.11 -1.70
CA ALA A 601 26.72 -0.19 -3.11
C ALA A 601 25.90 1.04 -3.56
N GLU A 602 24.91 1.47 -2.76
CA GLU A 602 24.08 2.65 -3.07
C GLU A 602 24.91 3.94 -3.03
N LEU A 603 25.79 4.10 -2.03
CA LEU A 603 26.74 5.23 -1.95
C LEU A 603 27.65 5.29 -3.18
N TYR A 604 28.09 4.14 -3.69
CA TYR A 604 28.87 4.06 -4.92
C TYR A 604 28.05 4.47 -6.15
N ILE A 605 26.83 3.96 -6.32
CA ILE A 605 25.97 4.36 -7.45
C ILE A 605 25.72 5.88 -7.43
N LEU A 606 25.45 6.44 -6.25
CA LEU A 606 25.19 7.87 -6.03
C LEU A 606 26.46 8.75 -6.06
N ARG A 607 27.62 8.19 -6.43
CA ARG A 607 28.90 8.89 -6.55
C ARG A 607 29.40 9.53 -5.25
N GLN A 608 28.95 9.03 -4.11
CA GLN A 608 29.39 9.48 -2.78
C GLN A 608 30.68 8.78 -2.34
N THR A 609 30.97 7.60 -2.89
CA THR A 609 32.27 6.92 -2.79
C THR A 609 32.91 6.80 -4.17
N SER A 610 34.23 6.63 -4.25
CA SER A 610 34.96 6.50 -5.53
C SER A 610 35.17 5.06 -5.98
N GLN A 611 35.25 4.11 -5.05
CA GLN A 611 35.59 2.72 -5.32
C GLN A 611 34.35 1.82 -5.34
N ASN A 612 34.37 0.86 -6.26
CA ASN A 612 33.34 -0.15 -6.38
C ASN A 612 33.56 -1.20 -5.26
N PRO A 613 32.62 -1.36 -4.31
CA PRO A 613 32.82 -2.19 -3.13
C PRO A 613 32.97 -3.69 -3.44
N LEU A 614 32.68 -4.13 -4.67
CA LEU A 614 32.87 -5.50 -5.15
C LEU A 614 34.23 -5.74 -5.80
N ARG A 615 35.01 -4.68 -6.10
CA ARG A 615 36.35 -4.81 -6.72
C ARG A 615 37.50 -4.69 -5.73
N ASP A 616 37.25 -4.11 -4.55
CA ASP A 616 38.28 -3.88 -3.51
C ASP A 616 38.79 -5.18 -2.85
N GLN A 617 38.22 -6.34 -3.16
CA GLN A 617 38.60 -7.60 -2.51
C GLN A 617 39.73 -8.35 -3.20
N GLN A 618 40.08 -8.03 -4.45
CA GLN A 618 41.23 -8.66 -5.11
C GLN A 618 42.59 -8.13 -4.62
N SER A 619 42.64 -6.99 -3.92
CA SER A 619 43.90 -6.43 -3.41
C SER A 619 44.28 -6.88 -2.00
N LEU A 620 43.33 -7.36 -1.19
CA LEU A 620 43.63 -7.79 0.19
C LEU A 620 44.18 -9.23 0.27
N ASP A 621 43.90 -10.08 -0.72
CA ASP A 621 44.47 -11.42 -0.82
C ASP A 621 45.88 -11.45 -1.43
N GLN A 622 46.31 -10.38 -2.12
CA GLN A 622 47.68 -10.28 -2.65
C GLN A 622 48.68 -9.78 -1.60
N ASP A 623 48.27 -8.87 -0.71
CA ASP A 623 49.11 -8.40 0.39
C ASP A 623 49.34 -9.47 1.48
N ALA A 624 48.55 -10.55 1.52
CA ALA A 624 48.77 -11.69 2.41
C ALA A 624 49.82 -12.70 1.89
N VAL A 625 50.11 -12.69 0.58
CA VAL A 625 51.10 -13.60 -0.03
C VAL A 625 52.51 -12.99 0.01
N ASP A 626 52.64 -11.67 0.02
CA ASP A 626 53.95 -11.01 0.05
C ASP A 626 54.58 -10.96 1.45
N VAL A 627 53.83 -11.20 2.54
CA VAL A 627 54.37 -11.23 3.92
C VAL A 627 54.97 -12.60 4.29
N GLU A 628 54.55 -13.71 3.68
CA GLU A 628 55.12 -15.03 3.96
C GLU A 628 56.45 -15.29 3.22
N SER A 629 56.87 -14.42 2.29
CA SER A 629 58.09 -14.63 1.49
C SER A 629 59.34 -13.91 2.05
N GLU A 630 59.20 -12.96 2.99
CA GLU A 630 60.34 -12.31 3.64
C GLU A 630 60.77 -12.99 4.96
N ASP A 631 59.88 -13.73 5.63
CA ASP A 631 60.19 -14.40 6.91
C ASP A 631 60.92 -15.76 6.76
N GLU A 632 61.00 -16.35 5.55
CA GLU A 632 61.76 -17.59 5.31
C GLU A 632 63.24 -17.38 4.98
N MET A 633 63.70 -16.14 4.83
CA MET A 633 65.10 -15.86 4.41
C MET A 633 66.03 -15.39 5.54
N GLU A 634 65.53 -15.15 6.76
CA GLU A 634 66.35 -14.78 7.93
C GLU A 634 66.63 -15.95 8.92
N ALA A 635 66.23 -17.19 8.60
CA ALA A 635 66.48 -18.36 9.45
C ALA A 635 67.71 -19.23 9.05
N GLU A 636 68.50 -18.82 8.05
CA GLU A 636 69.80 -19.44 7.72
C GLU A 636 70.92 -18.40 7.53
N GLN A 637 71.42 -17.85 8.66
CA GLN A 637 72.80 -17.34 8.76
C GLN A 637 73.30 -17.20 10.20
#